data_AF-A0A0L0MBK2-F1
#
_entry.id   AF-A0A0L0MBK2-F1
#
_cell.length_a   1.000
_cell.length_b   1.000
_cell.length_c   1.000
_cell.angle_alpha   90.00
_cell.angle_beta   90.00
_cell.angle_gamma   90.00
#
_symmetry.space_group_name_H-M   'P 1'
#
loop_
_entity.id
_entity.type
_entity.pdbx_description
1 polymer ?
#
loop_
_entity_poly.entity_id
_entity_poly.type
_entity_poly.pdbx_seq_one_letter_code
_entity_poly.pdbx_strand_id
1 'polypeptide(L)'
;MNTLRIRRIAAMIGIAMMVTGCAVGPDYHRPMVSVPATWKELDGWSPAQPEAAAAPKGDWWTAFGDPLLDELEPQVAVSNQTVRQAVANYQEALADVRLARASLFPTLGVTGSATRQRAGTSTSAARQSVYNAGTLEGEVSWAPDFWGKVRRSIEESAATAQASQATLANATLSEQVALAEAVIDLRIADANIELLQRTVRAYEASLRVTQNQSDAGTIAPSDLITAHTQLETAQSSLIALGVSSAKYEHAIAVLAGRNPEALDIAHGATLPVLPDVPAGVPSTLLERRSDIAVAERQMASQNAAIGVAVAAYYPTISLSALAGFTQSPLAGLMNIANYVWSLGGSASETIFDGGARSAEVDAAKAAYDSAVANYRGTVLNAFENVEDDLSGLRILAQQQVAIDQAVKDATHGAEVALNDYQAGTVDYTTVATAQATQLTNEQTALTVRESRLIDAAALIGDLGGGWTAQGLWIRAGNNARESPEKPAFKRLWDNSAFARIATQEVVRRGEQGPLFRWPAFFQRYNHFPTMPAYRSKTSTAGRNMAGARSLWRATGMKDEDFSKPIIAVVNSFTQFVPGHVHLKDLGQLVAREIEAAGGVAKEFNTIAVDDGIAMGHDGMLYSLPSRDIIADSVEYMVNAHCADAMVCISNCDKITPGMLMAAMRLNIPVIFVSGGPMEAGKTRLANPKTKAIELKKLDLVDAMVIAADQSYTDEQVAEVERSACPTCGSCSGMFTANSMNCLTEALGLSLPGNGTVVATHADREQLFKRAGRGIVELARRYYEQEEARVLPRAVGFKAFENAMTLDIAMGGSTNTVLHLLAIAREAEIDFTMKDIDRLSRSVPQLCKVAPNTNKYHIEDVHRAGGIMAILGELDRAGKLHIDVPTVHAPSMKEALAQWDVKLTDDEAVKTFYMAGPAGVPTQTAFSQNTRWPSLDTDRAEGCIRSYEHAFSKEGGLAVLTGNIALDGCVVKTAGVDESIHVFEGSAHVVESQDEAVEHILNDQVKAGDVVIVRYEGPKGGPGMQEMLYPTSYLKSKSLGKDCALLTDGRFSGGTSGLSIGHCSPEAAAGGAIGLVRNGDKIRIDIPNRTIDVLVADDELARRREEQNAKGWKPANPRPRKVSAALKAYAKLVMSADKGAVRDLSLLDD
;
A
#
# COMPACT_ATOMS: atom_id res chain seq x y z
N MET A 1 -15.46 63.71 51.04
CA MET A 1 -16.06 62.37 50.82
C MET A 1 -15.45 61.57 49.65
N ASN A 2 -14.65 62.16 48.73
CA ASN A 2 -14.11 61.44 47.56
C ASN A 2 -12.73 60.76 47.76
N THR A 3 -11.93 61.18 48.75
CA THR A 3 -10.57 60.61 48.98
C THR A 3 -10.58 59.25 49.69
N LEU A 4 -11.59 58.97 50.53
CA LEU A 4 -11.73 57.66 51.18
C LEU A 4 -12.21 56.55 50.23
N ARG A 5 -12.98 56.88 49.17
CA ARG A 5 -13.43 55.91 48.16
C ARG A 5 -12.29 55.48 47.24
N ILE A 6 -11.43 56.40 46.81
CA ILE A 6 -10.28 56.10 45.95
C ILE A 6 -9.23 55.24 46.69
N ARG A 7 -8.96 55.52 47.97
CA ARG A 7 -8.06 54.67 48.79
C ARG A 7 -8.62 53.26 49.04
N ARG A 8 -9.93 53.10 49.19
CA ARG A 8 -10.57 51.77 49.34
C ARG A 8 -10.59 50.98 48.05
N ILE A 9 -10.77 51.64 46.90
CA ILE A 9 -10.68 51.00 45.57
C ILE A 9 -9.22 50.62 45.26
N ALA A 10 -8.25 51.49 45.54
CA ALA A 10 -6.82 51.17 45.37
C ALA A 10 -6.35 50.06 46.32
N ALA A 11 -6.87 50.01 47.56
CA ALA A 11 -6.59 48.92 48.50
C ALA A 11 -7.25 47.59 48.08
N MET A 12 -8.46 47.61 47.51
CA MET A 12 -9.08 46.39 46.95
C MET A 12 -8.37 45.89 45.70
N ILE A 13 -7.88 46.79 44.83
CA ILE A 13 -7.04 46.44 43.68
C ILE A 13 -5.67 45.90 44.15
N GLY A 14 -5.08 46.49 45.19
CA GLY A 14 -3.83 46.01 45.81
C GLY A 14 -3.96 44.64 46.47
N ILE A 15 -5.09 44.34 47.12
CA ILE A 15 -5.37 43.01 47.68
C ILE A 15 -5.63 41.98 46.57
N ALA A 16 -6.31 42.36 45.47
CA ALA A 16 -6.49 41.49 44.31
C ALA A 16 -5.17 41.15 43.58
N MET A 17 -4.16 42.04 43.63
CA MET A 17 -2.81 41.76 43.10
C MET A 17 -1.95 40.89 44.03
N MET A 18 -2.27 40.80 45.33
CA MET A 18 -1.51 39.99 46.29
C MET A 18 -1.96 38.52 46.35
N VAL A 19 -3.05 38.13 45.70
CA VAL A 19 -3.49 36.73 45.61
C VAL A 19 -2.89 36.08 44.35
N THR A 20 -1.56 35.94 44.30
CA THR A 20 -0.90 35.05 43.34
C THR A 20 -0.96 33.63 43.91
N GLY A 21 -2.06 32.91 43.66
CA GLY A 21 -2.15 31.49 44.03
C GLY A 21 -1.09 30.65 43.31
N CYS A 22 -0.57 29.62 43.98
CA CYS A 22 0.36 28.65 43.39
C CYS A 22 -0.34 27.92 42.23
N ALA A 23 0.36 27.77 41.10
CA ALA A 23 -0.15 26.98 39.97
C ALA A 23 -0.16 25.51 40.35
N VAL A 24 -1.30 24.83 40.16
CA VAL A 24 -1.42 23.40 40.44
C VAL A 24 -0.83 22.55 39.29
N GLY A 25 -0.49 21.30 39.59
CA GLY A 25 0.13 20.36 38.64
C GLY A 25 1.66 20.25 38.73
N PRO A 26 2.26 19.28 38.01
CA PRO A 26 3.68 18.98 38.08
C PRO A 26 4.56 20.03 37.38
N ASP A 27 5.73 20.30 37.96
CA ASP A 27 6.76 21.11 37.30
C ASP A 27 7.62 20.22 36.39
N TYR A 28 7.98 20.76 35.22
CA TYR A 28 8.73 20.02 34.23
C TYR A 28 10.18 19.78 34.67
N HIS A 29 10.62 18.52 34.57
CA HIS A 29 12.01 18.13 34.73
C HIS A 29 12.45 17.25 33.54
N ARG A 30 13.62 17.54 32.96
CA ARG A 30 14.17 16.74 31.87
C ARG A 30 14.53 15.34 32.40
N PRO A 31 14.01 14.25 31.81
CA PRO A 31 14.32 12.89 32.25
C PRO A 31 15.76 12.52 31.94
N MET A 32 16.40 11.74 32.82
CA MET A 32 17.74 11.21 32.55
C MET A 32 17.70 10.17 31.42
N VAL A 33 18.62 10.30 30.47
CA VAL A 33 18.83 9.36 29.36
C VAL A 33 20.22 8.75 29.50
N SER A 34 20.35 7.46 29.19
CA SER A 34 21.66 6.80 29.18
C SER A 34 22.45 7.27 27.96
N VAL A 35 23.56 7.98 28.18
CA VAL A 35 24.40 8.51 27.11
C VAL A 35 25.71 7.70 27.07
N PRO A 36 26.11 7.17 25.90
CA PRO A 36 27.39 6.47 25.78
C PRO A 36 28.57 7.45 26.01
N ALA A 37 29.66 6.94 26.59
CA ALA A 37 30.83 7.78 26.89
C ALA A 37 31.68 8.08 25.62
N THR A 38 31.63 7.21 24.61
CA THR A 38 32.37 7.27 23.34
C THR A 38 31.56 6.61 22.24
N TRP A 39 31.86 6.96 20.98
CA TRP A 39 31.36 6.24 19.80
C TRP A 39 32.14 4.95 19.60
N LYS A 40 31.47 3.89 19.12
CA LYS A 40 32.10 2.59 18.86
C LYS A 40 33.09 2.67 17.70
N GLU A 41 32.80 3.50 16.70
CA GLU A 41 33.59 3.60 15.48
C GLU A 41 34.80 4.57 15.59
N LEU A 42 34.98 5.27 16.72
CA LEU A 42 36.15 6.13 16.97
C LEU A 42 37.15 5.48 17.95
N ASP A 43 38.38 5.24 17.48
CA ASP A 43 39.48 4.77 18.33
C ASP A 43 40.19 5.94 19.06
N GLY A 44 40.14 5.92 20.40
CA GLY A 44 40.95 6.79 21.26
C GLY A 44 40.15 7.58 22.31
N TRP A 45 40.63 7.56 23.56
CA TRP A 45 40.08 8.41 24.62
C TRP A 45 40.67 9.81 24.50
N SER A 46 40.00 10.69 23.75
CA SER A 46 40.37 12.11 23.72
C SER A 46 39.41 12.91 24.59
N PRO A 47 39.86 13.59 25.67
CA PRO A 47 39.03 14.49 26.45
C PRO A 47 38.48 15.57 25.52
N ALA A 48 37.16 15.74 25.49
CA ALA A 48 36.48 16.71 24.64
C ALA A 48 37.12 18.10 24.82
N GLN A 49 37.93 18.53 23.86
CA GLN A 49 38.36 19.91 23.81
C GLN A 49 37.18 20.74 23.32
N PRO A 50 36.78 21.81 24.03
CA PRO A 50 35.68 22.69 23.62
C PRO A 50 35.90 23.35 22.25
N GLU A 51 37.10 23.23 21.68
CA GLU A 51 37.48 23.66 20.34
C GLU A 51 37.08 22.67 19.23
N ALA A 52 36.85 21.37 19.51
CA ALA A 52 36.28 20.42 18.53
C ALA A 52 34.81 20.75 18.19
N ALA A 53 34.16 21.59 19.00
CA ALA A 53 32.89 22.23 18.68
C ALA A 53 33.02 23.37 17.65
N ALA A 54 34.18 23.56 17.02
CA ALA A 54 34.47 24.56 15.99
C ALA A 54 34.50 24.00 14.55
N ALA A 55 33.98 22.80 14.29
CA ALA A 55 33.52 22.45 12.94
C ALA A 55 32.53 23.52 12.45
N PRO A 56 32.46 23.84 11.13
CA PRO A 56 31.94 25.11 10.65
C PRO A 56 30.57 25.46 11.26
N LYS A 57 30.56 26.45 12.15
CA LYS A 57 29.32 27.03 12.69
C LYS A 57 28.76 27.97 11.63
N GLY A 58 27.96 27.44 10.72
CA GLY A 58 27.42 28.19 9.59
C GLY A 58 27.37 27.33 8.33
N ASP A 59 27.96 27.84 7.25
CA ASP A 59 27.90 27.32 5.89
C ASP A 59 28.73 26.03 5.72
N TRP A 60 28.33 24.94 6.39
CA TRP A 60 29.06 23.67 6.45
C TRP A 60 29.29 23.03 5.08
N TRP A 61 28.41 23.29 4.12
CA TRP A 61 28.50 22.84 2.73
C TRP A 61 29.77 23.36 2.02
N THR A 62 30.36 24.47 2.48
CA THR A 62 31.64 25.00 1.94
C THR A 62 32.79 24.01 2.08
N ALA A 63 32.72 23.06 3.03
CA ALA A 63 33.72 22.03 3.23
C ALA A 63 33.81 21.03 2.07
N PHE A 64 32.75 20.91 1.27
CA PHE A 64 32.72 20.09 0.05
C PHE A 64 33.42 20.77 -1.14
N GLY A 65 33.70 22.07 -1.05
CA GLY A 65 34.44 22.81 -2.08
C GLY A 65 33.74 22.90 -3.44
N ASP A 66 32.42 22.71 -3.51
CA ASP A 66 31.64 22.85 -4.74
C ASP A 66 30.99 24.25 -4.82
N PRO A 67 31.24 25.03 -5.89
CA PRO A 67 30.74 26.40 -6.01
C PRO A 67 29.21 26.48 -6.14
N LEU A 68 28.54 25.41 -6.60
CA LEU A 68 27.09 25.37 -6.73
C LEU A 68 26.41 25.23 -5.37
N LEU A 69 27.02 24.48 -4.45
CA LEU A 69 26.56 24.40 -3.06
C LEU A 69 26.61 25.78 -2.40
N ASP A 70 27.75 26.47 -2.52
CA ASP A 70 27.93 27.82 -1.95
C ASP A 70 26.92 28.85 -2.49
N GLU A 71 26.45 28.67 -3.72
CA GLU A 71 25.44 29.55 -4.33
C GLU A 71 24.00 29.21 -3.87
N LEU A 72 23.64 27.93 -3.79
CA LEU A 72 22.26 27.49 -3.64
C LEU A 72 21.85 27.22 -2.20
N GLU A 73 22.76 26.75 -1.34
CA GLU A 73 22.48 26.42 0.06
C GLU A 73 21.91 27.59 0.89
N PRO A 74 22.41 28.83 0.75
CA PRO A 74 21.78 29.98 1.41
C PRO A 74 20.34 30.25 0.95
N GLN A 75 19.98 29.83 -0.27
CA GLN A 75 18.64 30.05 -0.83
C GLN A 75 17.61 29.09 -0.23
N VAL A 76 18.00 27.92 0.26
CA VAL A 76 17.10 26.96 0.90
C VAL A 76 16.38 27.61 2.07
N ALA A 77 17.10 28.32 2.94
CA ALA A 77 16.50 28.98 4.11
C ALA A 77 15.48 30.09 3.76
N VAL A 78 15.49 30.60 2.52
CA VAL A 78 14.67 31.75 2.08
C VAL A 78 13.54 31.33 1.14
N SER A 79 13.85 30.47 0.18
CA SER A 79 12.99 30.17 -0.98
C SER A 79 12.32 28.81 -0.91
N ASN A 80 12.87 27.86 -0.16
CA ASN A 80 12.31 26.51 -0.03
C ASN A 80 10.91 26.55 0.63
N GLN A 81 9.95 25.83 0.04
CA GLN A 81 8.55 25.89 0.48
C GLN A 81 8.32 25.13 1.80
N THR A 82 9.05 24.04 2.07
CA THR A 82 9.01 23.32 3.34
C THR A 82 9.46 24.23 4.49
N VAL A 83 10.57 24.95 4.30
CA VAL A 83 11.07 25.91 5.29
C VAL A 83 10.08 27.06 5.49
N ARG A 84 9.50 27.60 4.41
CA ARG A 84 8.48 28.66 4.51
C ARG A 84 7.22 28.22 5.26
N GLN A 85 6.78 26.98 5.06
CA GLN A 85 5.68 26.40 5.83
C GLN A 85 6.04 26.30 7.32
N ALA A 86 7.24 25.82 7.64
CA ALA A 86 7.67 25.73 9.02
C ALA A 86 7.79 27.11 9.71
N VAL A 87 8.17 28.16 8.96
CA VAL A 87 8.11 29.55 9.45
C VAL A 87 6.67 29.97 9.76
N ALA A 88 5.71 29.66 8.90
CA ALA A 88 4.31 29.99 9.12
C ALA A 88 3.74 29.27 10.36
N ASN A 89 4.04 27.98 10.52
CA ASN A 89 3.65 27.19 11.69
C ASN A 89 4.22 27.79 12.99
N TYR A 90 5.48 28.25 12.96
CA TYR A 90 6.07 28.92 14.12
C TYR A 90 5.39 30.26 14.43
N GLN A 91 5.02 31.04 13.40
CA GLN A 91 4.26 32.30 13.59
C GLN A 91 2.86 32.06 14.17
N GLU A 92 2.19 30.99 13.75
CA GLU A 92 0.92 30.53 14.33
C GLU A 92 1.10 30.19 15.82
N ALA A 93 2.11 29.37 16.16
CA ALA A 93 2.38 29.02 17.55
C ALA A 93 2.70 30.26 18.42
N LEU A 94 3.39 31.27 17.88
CA LEU A 94 3.59 32.56 18.57
C LEU A 94 2.28 33.36 18.73
N ALA A 95 1.33 33.23 17.81
CA ALA A 95 0.00 33.81 17.96
C ALA A 95 -0.80 33.08 19.05
N ASP A 96 -0.70 31.77 19.15
CA ASP A 96 -1.36 30.98 20.20
C ASP A 96 -0.84 31.31 21.60
N VAL A 97 0.47 31.56 21.75
CA VAL A 97 1.02 32.09 23.01
C VAL A 97 0.38 33.42 23.38
N ARG A 98 0.14 34.31 22.41
CA ARG A 98 -0.54 35.59 22.65
C ARG A 98 -2.02 35.39 22.96
N LEU A 99 -2.68 34.42 22.32
CA LEU A 99 -4.07 34.03 22.60
C LEU A 99 -4.21 33.51 24.03
N ALA A 100 -3.35 32.60 24.47
CA ALA A 100 -3.31 32.09 25.84
C ALA A 100 -3.06 33.20 26.86
N ARG A 101 -2.18 34.16 26.54
CA ARG A 101 -1.95 35.35 27.38
C ARG A 101 -3.15 36.29 27.43
N ALA A 102 -3.92 36.40 26.36
CA ALA A 102 -5.10 37.27 26.33
C ALA A 102 -6.14 36.85 27.37
N SER A 103 -6.20 35.55 27.71
CA SER A 103 -7.07 35.00 28.77
C SER A 103 -6.75 35.52 30.18
N LEU A 104 -5.61 36.20 30.39
CA LEU A 104 -5.33 36.89 31.67
C LEU A 104 -6.12 38.20 31.83
N PHE A 105 -6.65 38.76 30.74
CA PHE A 105 -7.29 40.06 30.71
C PHE A 105 -8.83 39.96 30.60
N PRO A 106 -9.58 40.97 31.06
CA PRO A 106 -11.02 41.05 30.87
C PRO A 106 -11.37 41.15 29.38
N THR A 107 -12.47 40.51 28.99
CA THR A 107 -13.08 40.66 27.66
C THR A 107 -14.19 41.71 27.72
N LEU A 108 -14.32 42.50 26.65
CA LEU A 108 -15.38 43.49 26.47
C LEU A 108 -16.24 43.08 25.26
N GLY A 109 -17.51 42.82 25.50
CA GLY A 109 -18.51 42.49 24.50
C GLY A 109 -19.58 43.59 24.39
N VAL A 110 -20.19 43.69 23.21
CA VAL A 110 -21.43 44.45 23.01
C VAL A 110 -22.40 43.51 22.31
N THR A 111 -23.55 43.28 22.93
CA THR A 111 -24.60 42.43 22.38
C THR A 111 -25.85 43.26 22.16
N GLY A 112 -26.34 43.25 20.92
CA GLY A 112 -27.63 43.82 20.53
C GLY A 112 -28.56 42.68 20.11
N SER A 113 -29.74 42.60 20.70
CA SER A 113 -30.75 41.62 20.31
C SER A 113 -32.09 42.29 20.10
N ALA A 114 -32.85 41.82 19.11
CA ALA A 114 -34.24 42.21 18.89
C ALA A 114 -35.06 40.93 18.77
N THR A 115 -36.04 40.75 19.65
CA THR A 115 -36.86 39.55 19.71
C THR A 115 -38.33 39.92 19.55
N ARG A 116 -39.05 39.16 18.71
CA ARG A 116 -40.49 39.30 18.53
C ARG A 116 -41.15 38.13 19.25
N GLN A 117 -41.87 38.41 20.33
CA GLN A 117 -42.53 37.40 21.15
C GLN A 117 -44.05 37.55 21.08
N ARG A 118 -44.73 36.40 21.02
CA ARG A 118 -46.19 36.31 21.14
C ARG A 118 -46.48 35.73 22.52
N ALA A 119 -47.01 36.54 23.42
CA ALA A 119 -47.48 36.04 24.70
C ALA A 119 -48.88 35.42 24.53
N GLY A 120 -49.00 34.13 24.83
CA GLY A 120 -50.29 33.46 24.97
C GLY A 120 -50.73 33.47 26.43
N THR A 121 -51.83 34.15 26.74
CA THR A 121 -52.47 34.13 28.07
C THR A 121 -53.66 33.17 28.09
N SER A 122 -53.73 32.33 29.13
CA SER A 122 -54.71 31.24 29.29
C SER A 122 -56.10 31.66 29.80
N THR A 123 -56.52 32.90 29.57
CA THR A 123 -57.83 33.41 30.02
C THR A 123 -58.64 33.95 28.84
N SER A 124 -59.91 33.54 28.77
CA SER A 124 -60.85 33.63 27.64
C SER A 124 -61.30 35.04 27.22
N ALA A 125 -60.61 36.10 27.61
CA ALA A 125 -60.95 37.47 27.23
C ALA A 125 -59.72 38.41 27.21
N ALA A 126 -58.68 38.10 26.43
CA ALA A 126 -57.65 39.08 26.08
C ALA A 126 -57.07 38.82 24.68
N ARG A 127 -56.90 39.89 23.89
CA ARG A 127 -56.29 39.85 22.56
C ARG A 127 -54.84 39.36 22.66
N GLN A 128 -54.48 38.40 21.82
CA GLN A 128 -53.09 37.95 21.66
C GLN A 128 -52.21 39.13 21.26
N SER A 129 -51.27 39.50 22.13
CA SER A 129 -50.35 40.61 21.92
C SER A 129 -49.02 40.08 21.42
N VAL A 130 -48.63 40.51 20.21
CA VAL A 130 -47.27 40.34 19.70
C VAL A 130 -46.53 41.62 20.03
N TYR A 131 -45.47 41.52 20.84
CA TYR A 131 -44.61 42.64 21.17
C TYR A 131 -43.18 42.37 20.69
N ASN A 132 -42.47 43.44 20.35
CA ASN A 132 -41.06 43.41 20.01
C ASN A 132 -40.30 43.92 21.22
N ALA A 133 -39.36 43.13 21.74
CA ALA A 133 -38.42 43.55 22.77
C ALA A 133 -37.03 43.72 22.16
N GLY A 134 -36.25 44.64 22.70
CA GLY A 134 -34.86 44.84 22.29
C GLY A 134 -33.96 45.00 23.50
N THR A 135 -32.73 44.53 23.36
CA THR A 135 -31.65 44.78 24.32
C THR A 135 -30.42 45.29 23.58
N LEU A 136 -29.73 46.25 24.17
CA LEU A 136 -28.40 46.68 23.73
C LEU A 136 -27.54 46.81 24.97
N GLU A 137 -26.64 45.85 25.16
CA GLU A 137 -25.89 45.67 26.41
C GLU A 137 -24.40 45.56 26.11
N GLY A 138 -23.61 46.34 26.84
CA GLY A 138 -22.18 46.14 26.95
C GLY A 138 -21.91 45.20 28.13
N GLU A 139 -21.06 44.20 27.91
CA GLU A 139 -20.66 43.23 28.93
C GLU A 139 -19.13 43.24 29.07
N VAL A 140 -18.65 43.28 30.31
CA VAL A 140 -17.26 42.98 30.67
C VAL A 140 -17.28 41.64 31.40
N SER A 141 -16.48 40.67 30.96
CA SER A 141 -16.32 39.39 31.66
C SER A 141 -14.84 39.07 31.88
N TRP A 142 -14.49 38.60 33.08
CA TRP A 142 -13.11 38.28 33.46
C TRP A 142 -13.07 37.09 34.42
N ALA A 143 -12.20 36.12 34.17
CA ALA A 143 -11.95 35.01 35.08
C ALA A 143 -10.51 35.11 35.61
N PRO A 144 -10.28 35.64 36.83
CA PRO A 144 -8.94 35.73 37.40
C PRO A 144 -8.32 34.35 37.64
N ASP A 145 -7.03 34.19 37.29
CA ASP A 145 -6.32 32.91 37.33
C ASP A 145 -5.80 32.52 38.73
N PHE A 146 -6.71 32.20 39.64
CA PHE A 146 -6.36 31.83 41.02
C PHE A 146 -5.56 30.53 41.12
N TRP A 147 -5.94 29.51 40.33
CA TRP A 147 -5.40 28.14 40.41
C TRP A 147 -4.27 27.86 39.41
N GLY A 148 -3.92 28.83 38.57
CA GLY A 148 -2.84 28.71 37.60
C GLY A 148 -3.22 28.03 36.28
N LYS A 149 -4.52 27.83 35.99
CA LYS A 149 -4.99 27.23 34.73
C LYS A 149 -4.52 28.04 33.52
N VAL A 150 -4.66 29.37 33.57
CA VAL A 150 -4.23 30.25 32.46
C VAL A 150 -2.71 30.29 32.38
N ARG A 151 -2.00 30.35 33.52
CA ARG A 151 -0.53 30.28 33.55
C ARG A 151 0.04 28.97 33.01
N ARG A 152 -0.56 27.81 33.33
CA ARG A 152 -0.17 26.50 32.78
C ARG A 152 -0.50 26.39 31.29
N SER A 153 -1.61 26.96 30.83
CA SER A 153 -1.93 27.04 29.40
C SER A 153 -0.94 27.94 28.63
N ILE A 154 -0.47 29.05 29.23
CA ILE A 154 0.61 29.86 28.65
C ILE A 154 1.93 29.08 28.59
N GLU A 155 2.24 28.30 29.63
CA GLU A 155 3.43 27.43 29.67
C GLU A 155 3.38 26.34 28.59
N GLU A 156 2.23 25.69 28.43
CA GLU A 156 1.94 24.72 27.36
C GLU A 156 2.12 25.34 25.97
N SER A 157 1.43 26.44 25.67
CA SER A 157 1.55 27.12 24.37
C SER A 157 2.97 27.64 24.12
N ALA A 158 3.70 28.07 25.16
CA ALA A 158 5.08 28.51 25.02
C ALA A 158 6.03 27.34 24.69
N ALA A 159 5.85 26.18 25.34
CA ALA A 159 6.60 24.97 25.02
C ALA A 159 6.28 24.45 23.61
N THR A 160 5.02 24.52 23.18
CA THR A 160 4.61 24.23 21.79
C THR A 160 5.27 25.18 20.79
N ALA A 161 5.34 26.48 21.08
CA ALA A 161 6.05 27.44 20.23
C ALA A 161 7.56 27.15 20.15
N GLN A 162 8.18 26.75 21.25
CA GLN A 162 9.59 26.32 21.26
C GLN A 162 9.81 25.04 20.45
N ALA A 163 8.89 24.08 20.53
CA ALA A 163 8.92 22.88 19.69
C ALA A 163 8.82 23.25 18.21
N SER A 164 7.87 24.12 17.83
CA SER A 164 7.73 24.59 16.45
C SER A 164 8.96 25.36 15.95
N GLN A 165 9.65 26.09 16.82
CA GLN A 165 10.92 26.75 16.48
C GLN A 165 12.03 25.72 16.18
N ALA A 166 12.12 24.66 16.99
CA ALA A 166 13.05 23.56 16.75
C ALA A 166 12.67 22.77 15.48
N THR A 167 11.37 22.60 15.18
CA THR A 167 10.89 21.96 13.95
C THR A 167 11.28 22.76 12.71
N LEU A 168 11.21 24.10 12.78
CA LEU A 168 11.72 24.97 11.72
C LEU A 168 13.22 24.75 11.48
N ALA A 169 14.02 24.71 12.53
CA ALA A 169 15.45 24.45 12.40
C ALA A 169 15.75 23.05 11.82
N ASN A 170 14.99 22.03 12.22
CA ASN A 170 15.11 20.68 11.67
C ASN A 170 14.75 20.63 10.19
N ALA A 171 13.64 21.28 9.80
CA ALA A 171 13.23 21.38 8.40
C ALA A 171 14.29 22.09 7.56
N THR A 172 14.86 23.19 8.04
CA THR A 172 15.94 23.89 7.33
C THR A 172 17.16 22.99 7.14
N LEU A 173 17.65 22.34 8.20
CA LEU A 173 18.83 21.49 8.10
C LEU A 173 18.59 20.28 7.17
N SER A 174 17.42 19.64 7.27
CA SER A 174 17.07 18.50 6.42
C SER A 174 17.02 18.86 4.94
N GLU A 175 16.47 20.03 4.60
CA GLU A 175 16.38 20.49 3.20
C GLU A 175 17.74 20.95 2.66
N GLN A 176 18.65 21.42 3.53
CA GLN A 176 20.04 21.72 3.16
C GLN A 176 20.82 20.42 2.87
N VAL A 177 20.71 19.41 3.74
CA VAL A 177 21.33 18.09 3.48
C VAL A 177 20.82 17.48 2.17
N ALA A 178 19.50 17.55 1.91
CA ALA A 178 18.92 17.07 0.65
C ALA A 178 19.45 17.83 -0.58
N LEU A 179 19.72 19.13 -0.46
CA LEU A 179 20.33 19.91 -1.54
C LEU A 179 21.78 19.48 -1.76
N ALA A 180 22.55 19.27 -0.70
CA ALA A 180 23.91 18.79 -0.78
C ALA A 180 24.01 17.42 -1.49
N GLU A 181 23.16 16.47 -1.11
CA GLU A 181 23.05 15.16 -1.74
C GLU A 181 22.69 15.27 -3.23
N ALA A 182 21.68 16.07 -3.57
CA ALA A 182 21.26 16.25 -4.97
C ALA A 182 22.37 16.85 -5.86
N VAL A 183 23.19 17.76 -5.31
CA VAL A 183 24.36 18.31 -6.03
C VAL A 183 25.47 17.28 -6.15
N ILE A 184 25.75 16.48 -5.11
CA ILE A 184 26.73 15.38 -5.16
C ILE A 184 26.33 14.38 -6.26
N ASP A 185 25.07 13.96 -6.29
CA ASP A 185 24.52 13.06 -7.30
C ASP A 185 24.65 13.64 -8.72
N LEU A 186 24.36 14.94 -8.90
CA LEU A 186 24.54 15.61 -10.19
C LEU A 186 26.01 15.58 -10.64
N ARG A 187 26.96 15.86 -9.73
CA ARG A 187 28.41 15.83 -10.06
C ARG A 187 28.91 14.42 -10.39
N ILE A 188 28.40 13.40 -9.70
CA ILE A 188 28.73 11.99 -9.99
C ILE A 188 28.12 11.57 -11.33
N ALA A 189 26.88 11.98 -11.62
CA ALA A 189 26.25 11.73 -12.92
C ALA A 189 27.05 12.40 -14.06
N ASP A 190 27.49 13.64 -13.88
CA ASP A 190 28.32 14.36 -14.84
C ASP A 190 29.67 13.66 -15.08
N ALA A 191 30.34 13.21 -14.01
CA ALA A 191 31.58 12.44 -14.11
C ALA A 191 31.39 11.09 -14.83
N ASN A 192 30.28 10.39 -14.59
CA ASN A 192 29.93 9.16 -15.29
C ASN A 192 29.60 9.40 -16.77
N ILE A 193 28.98 10.54 -17.11
CA ILE A 193 28.74 10.98 -18.49
C ILE A 193 30.08 11.19 -19.21
N GLU A 194 31.03 11.92 -18.61
CA GLU A 194 32.37 12.11 -19.21
C GLU A 194 33.11 10.78 -19.40
N LEU A 195 33.02 9.88 -18.42
CA LEU A 195 33.59 8.54 -18.49
C LEU A 195 33.00 7.74 -19.66
N LEU A 196 31.67 7.65 -19.77
CA LEU A 196 31.02 6.92 -20.85
C LEU A 196 31.22 7.57 -22.21
N GLN A 197 31.31 8.90 -22.31
CA GLN A 197 31.67 9.57 -23.56
C GLN A 197 33.09 9.18 -24.03
N ARG A 198 34.06 9.04 -23.11
CA ARG A 198 35.39 8.53 -23.45
C ARG A 198 35.32 7.07 -23.92
N THR A 199 34.52 6.24 -23.25
CA THR A 199 34.29 4.84 -23.65
C THR A 199 33.66 4.74 -25.03
N VAL A 200 32.61 5.50 -25.33
CA VAL A 200 31.94 5.49 -26.64
C VAL A 200 32.96 5.83 -27.73
N ARG A 201 33.79 6.86 -27.55
CA ARG A 201 34.87 7.19 -28.50
C ARG A 201 35.87 6.04 -28.67
N ALA A 202 36.22 5.34 -27.58
CA ALA A 202 37.11 4.18 -27.64
C ALA A 202 36.46 3.00 -28.41
N TYR A 203 35.18 2.72 -28.18
CA TYR A 203 34.43 1.67 -28.87
C TYR A 203 34.13 2.00 -30.33
N GLU A 204 33.95 3.27 -30.69
CA GLU A 204 33.89 3.70 -32.10
C GLU A 204 35.21 3.43 -32.83
N ALA A 205 36.35 3.72 -32.18
CA ALA A 205 37.67 3.44 -32.74
C ALA A 205 37.92 1.93 -32.87
N SER A 206 37.52 1.14 -31.86
CA SER A 206 37.53 -0.33 -31.85
C SER A 206 36.72 -0.91 -33.02
N LEU A 207 35.49 -0.45 -33.18
CA LEU A 207 34.60 -0.91 -34.22
C LEU A 207 35.17 -0.64 -35.61
N ARG A 208 35.77 0.55 -35.83
CA ARG A 208 36.42 0.88 -37.10
C ARG A 208 37.58 -0.07 -37.44
N VAL A 209 38.41 -0.42 -36.46
CA VAL A 209 39.53 -1.36 -36.64
C VAL A 209 38.99 -2.76 -36.98
N THR A 210 37.99 -3.22 -36.22
CA THR A 210 37.37 -4.54 -36.38
C THR A 210 36.64 -4.65 -37.73
N GLN A 211 35.96 -3.59 -38.18
CA GLN A 211 35.32 -3.51 -39.48
C GLN A 211 36.35 -3.61 -40.62
N ASN A 212 37.45 -2.87 -40.54
CA ASN A 212 38.51 -2.94 -41.55
C ASN A 212 39.13 -4.35 -41.65
N GLN A 213 39.31 -5.03 -40.51
CA GLN A 213 39.79 -6.41 -40.48
C GLN A 213 38.75 -7.41 -41.04
N SER A 214 37.46 -7.17 -40.78
CA SER A 214 36.37 -7.97 -41.35
C SER A 214 36.30 -7.81 -42.87
N ASP A 215 36.43 -6.58 -43.38
CA ASP A 215 36.44 -6.28 -44.82
C ASP A 215 37.65 -6.92 -45.53
N ALA A 216 38.77 -7.06 -44.81
CA ALA A 216 39.97 -7.77 -45.27
C ALA A 216 39.88 -9.30 -45.12
N GLY A 217 38.83 -9.83 -44.50
CA GLY A 217 38.62 -11.26 -44.26
C GLY A 217 39.56 -11.87 -43.20
N THR A 218 40.10 -11.06 -42.29
CA THR A 218 41.12 -11.48 -41.30
C THR A 218 40.57 -11.71 -39.90
N ILE A 219 39.28 -11.55 -39.65
CA ILE A 219 38.62 -11.74 -38.35
C ILE A 219 37.25 -12.41 -38.50
N ALA A 220 36.73 -13.02 -37.44
CA ALA A 220 35.43 -13.69 -37.47
C ALA A 220 34.26 -12.68 -37.44
N PRO A 221 33.13 -12.95 -38.14
CA PRO A 221 31.95 -12.08 -38.10
C PRO A 221 31.37 -11.83 -36.69
N SER A 222 31.57 -12.77 -35.76
CA SER A 222 31.16 -12.64 -34.36
C SER A 222 31.87 -11.50 -33.63
N ASP A 223 33.12 -11.21 -33.98
CA ASP A 223 33.92 -10.18 -33.31
C ASP A 223 33.47 -8.78 -33.73
N LEU A 224 33.07 -8.63 -35.01
CA LEU A 224 32.45 -7.41 -35.51
C LEU A 224 31.10 -7.14 -34.83
N ILE A 225 30.25 -8.16 -34.67
CA ILE A 225 28.98 -8.03 -33.96
C ILE A 225 29.21 -7.65 -32.50
N THR A 226 30.21 -8.26 -31.85
CA THR A 226 30.57 -7.94 -30.45
C THR A 226 31.00 -6.47 -30.31
N ALA A 227 31.84 -5.97 -31.22
CA ALA A 227 32.27 -4.57 -31.21
C ALA A 227 31.10 -3.60 -31.42
N HIS A 228 30.13 -3.94 -32.29
CA HIS A 228 28.89 -3.19 -32.47
C HIS A 228 28.05 -3.14 -31.18
N THR A 229 27.80 -4.30 -30.58
CA THR A 229 26.98 -4.41 -29.36
C THR A 229 27.60 -3.64 -28.18
N GLN A 230 28.93 -3.66 -28.05
CA GLN A 230 29.64 -2.88 -27.01
C GLN A 230 29.43 -1.38 -27.17
N LEU A 231 29.56 -0.87 -28.41
CA LEU A 231 29.32 0.55 -28.71
C LEU A 231 27.86 0.94 -28.41
N GLU A 232 26.90 0.17 -28.91
CA GLU A 232 25.48 0.46 -28.73
C GLU A 232 25.05 0.42 -27.25
N THR A 233 25.61 -0.52 -26.48
CA THR A 233 25.37 -0.62 -25.03
C THR A 233 25.94 0.59 -24.28
N ALA A 234 27.15 1.03 -24.63
CA ALA A 234 27.75 2.23 -24.03
C ALA A 234 26.97 3.50 -24.39
N GLN A 235 26.49 3.63 -25.63
CA GLN A 235 25.63 4.72 -26.07
C GLN A 235 24.28 4.72 -25.34
N SER A 236 23.66 3.56 -25.16
CA SER A 236 22.43 3.41 -24.39
C SER A 236 22.60 3.84 -22.94
N SER A 237 23.70 3.42 -22.30
CA SER A 237 24.02 3.78 -20.91
C SER A 237 24.26 5.28 -20.76
N LEU A 238 24.93 5.91 -21.74
CA LEU A 238 25.14 7.35 -21.78
C LEU A 238 23.82 8.14 -21.88
N ILE A 239 22.88 7.67 -22.71
CA ILE A 239 21.54 8.27 -22.84
C ILE A 239 20.78 8.16 -21.51
N ALA A 240 20.87 7.02 -20.84
CA ALA A 240 20.21 6.80 -19.56
C ALA A 240 20.70 7.77 -18.46
N LEU A 241 22.01 8.05 -18.40
CA LEU A 241 22.55 9.03 -17.44
C LEU A 241 22.06 10.46 -17.68
N GLY A 242 21.76 10.83 -18.93
CA GLY A 242 21.15 12.13 -19.23
C GLY A 242 19.80 12.33 -18.54
N VAL A 243 19.04 11.25 -18.34
CA VAL A 243 17.77 11.29 -17.59
C VAL A 243 18.02 11.53 -16.10
N SER A 244 19.04 10.87 -15.52
CA SER A 244 19.39 11.06 -14.10
C SER A 244 19.91 12.47 -13.84
N SER A 245 20.81 12.99 -14.68
CA SER A 245 21.33 14.36 -14.58
C SER A 245 20.18 15.40 -14.58
N ALA A 246 19.25 15.30 -15.53
CA ALA A 246 18.07 16.20 -15.57
C ALA A 246 17.18 16.08 -14.31
N LYS A 247 17.04 14.88 -13.72
CA LYS A 247 16.28 14.70 -12.48
C LYS A 247 16.94 15.40 -11.29
N TYR A 248 18.26 15.29 -11.16
CA TYR A 248 19.00 15.95 -10.09
C TYR A 248 18.92 17.47 -10.22
N GLU A 249 19.06 18.01 -11.44
CA GLU A 249 18.86 19.43 -11.72
C GLU A 249 17.45 19.91 -11.33
N HIS A 250 16.40 19.17 -11.69
CA HIS A 250 15.04 19.49 -11.27
C HIS A 250 14.85 19.44 -9.75
N ALA A 251 15.48 18.47 -9.07
CA ALA A 251 15.43 18.37 -7.61
C ALA A 251 16.11 19.58 -6.94
N ILE A 252 17.29 19.96 -7.43
CA ILE A 252 18.02 21.16 -6.99
C ILE A 252 17.16 22.41 -7.19
N ALA A 253 16.48 22.55 -8.33
CA ALA A 253 15.59 23.69 -8.59
C ALA A 253 14.46 23.80 -7.56
N VAL A 254 13.80 22.68 -7.25
CA VAL A 254 12.72 22.62 -6.25
C VAL A 254 13.24 22.94 -4.85
N LEU A 255 14.39 22.37 -4.45
CA LEU A 255 15.02 22.62 -3.16
C LEU A 255 15.44 24.09 -2.99
N ALA A 256 15.89 24.73 -4.09
CA ALA A 256 16.15 26.16 -4.16
C ALA A 256 14.89 27.04 -4.27
N GLY A 257 13.69 26.44 -4.29
CA GLY A 257 12.41 27.14 -4.34
C GLY A 257 12.09 27.78 -5.70
N ARG A 258 12.65 27.25 -6.79
CA ARG A 258 12.42 27.67 -8.17
C ARG A 258 11.64 26.58 -8.92
N ASN A 259 10.99 26.96 -10.01
CA ASN A 259 10.46 25.95 -10.92
C ASN A 259 11.62 25.28 -11.69
N PRO A 260 11.49 24.00 -12.08
CA PRO A 260 12.54 23.27 -12.79
C PRO A 260 13.03 23.99 -14.06
N GLU A 261 12.14 24.61 -14.84
CA GLU A 261 12.51 25.30 -16.08
C GLU A 261 13.30 26.61 -15.88
N ALA A 262 13.37 27.11 -14.65
CA ALA A 262 13.97 28.40 -14.32
C ALA A 262 15.42 28.31 -13.81
N LEU A 263 15.94 27.09 -13.63
CA LEU A 263 17.32 26.84 -13.23
C LEU A 263 17.98 25.96 -14.28
N ASP A 264 19.08 26.45 -14.84
CA ASP A 264 19.92 25.74 -15.82
C ASP A 264 21.33 25.63 -15.20
N ILE A 265 21.79 24.42 -14.94
CA ILE A 265 23.05 24.14 -14.26
C ILE A 265 24.06 23.65 -15.29
N ALA A 266 25.17 24.37 -15.41
CA ALA A 266 26.24 23.97 -16.32
C ALA A 266 26.84 22.62 -15.91
N HIS A 267 26.96 21.72 -16.90
CA HIS A 267 27.63 20.43 -16.76
C HIS A 267 29.06 20.61 -16.21
N GLY A 268 29.40 19.84 -15.17
CA GLY A 268 30.71 19.88 -14.54
C GLY A 268 31.04 18.60 -13.79
N ALA A 269 32.03 17.85 -14.28
CA ALA A 269 32.49 16.60 -13.68
C ALA A 269 33.49 16.76 -12.52
N THR A 270 33.68 17.98 -12.00
CA THR A 270 34.56 18.18 -10.85
C THR A 270 33.87 17.66 -9.60
N LEU A 271 34.40 16.57 -9.03
CA LEU A 271 33.81 15.95 -7.85
C LEU A 271 34.03 16.80 -6.60
N PRO A 272 33.03 16.85 -5.69
CA PRO A 272 33.21 17.44 -4.38
C PRO A 272 34.38 16.83 -3.59
N VAL A 273 34.96 17.65 -2.73
CA VAL A 273 35.97 17.25 -1.75
C VAL A 273 35.27 16.53 -0.60
N LEU A 274 35.82 15.39 -0.16
CA LEU A 274 35.33 14.72 1.03
C LEU A 274 35.82 15.48 2.28
N PRO A 275 34.94 16.08 3.08
CA PRO A 275 35.34 16.82 4.27
C PRO A 275 35.76 15.87 5.41
N ASP A 276 36.66 16.34 6.28
CA ASP A 276 36.96 15.68 7.55
C ASP A 276 35.93 16.13 8.59
N VAL A 277 35.08 15.20 9.03
CA VAL A 277 33.95 15.48 9.95
C VAL A 277 34.28 14.93 11.35
N PRO A 278 34.73 15.76 12.30
CA PRO A 278 35.03 15.29 13.64
C PRO A 278 33.74 15.02 14.42
N ALA A 279 33.42 13.76 14.67
CA ALA A 279 32.35 13.38 15.58
C ALA A 279 32.73 13.74 17.03
N GLY A 280 32.00 14.69 17.63
CA GLY A 280 32.17 15.10 19.04
C GLY A 280 31.74 14.02 20.03
N VAL A 281 31.77 14.28 21.35
CA VAL A 281 31.28 13.30 22.34
C VAL A 281 29.75 13.12 22.27
N PRO A 282 29.20 11.91 22.47
CA PRO A 282 27.76 11.65 22.33
C PRO A 282 26.85 12.57 23.17
N SER A 283 27.32 13.02 24.34
CA SER A 283 26.56 13.95 25.19
C SER A 283 26.31 15.31 24.54
N THR A 284 27.18 15.75 23.64
CA THR A 284 26.99 17.03 22.91
C THR A 284 25.92 16.94 21.83
N LEU A 285 25.59 15.73 21.34
CA LEU A 285 24.53 15.50 20.35
C LEU A 285 23.16 15.91 20.89
N LEU A 286 22.89 15.59 22.16
CA LEU A 286 21.63 15.93 22.85
C LEU A 286 21.35 17.44 22.93
N GLU A 287 22.38 18.27 22.74
CA GLU A 287 22.28 19.73 22.78
C GLU A 287 22.30 20.37 21.39
N ARG A 288 22.68 19.60 20.36
CA ARG A 288 22.94 20.09 19.00
C ARG A 288 21.94 19.59 17.96
N ARG A 289 21.16 18.56 18.25
CA ARG A 289 20.16 18.02 17.31
C ARG A 289 18.79 18.67 17.53
N SER A 290 18.22 19.22 16.46
CA SER A 290 16.98 20.00 16.51
C SER A 290 15.74 19.11 16.70
N ASP A 291 15.73 17.90 16.16
CA ASP A 291 14.67 16.89 16.39
C ASP A 291 14.56 16.42 17.86
N ILE A 292 15.69 16.21 18.55
CA ILE A 292 15.74 15.92 20.00
C ILE A 292 15.12 17.08 20.78
N ALA A 293 15.43 18.32 20.38
CA ALA A 293 14.86 19.51 20.99
C ALA A 293 13.35 19.64 20.71
N VAL A 294 12.87 19.25 19.52
CA VAL A 294 11.42 19.15 19.23
C VAL A 294 10.76 18.19 20.21
N ALA A 295 11.27 16.96 20.32
CA ALA A 295 10.69 15.92 21.16
C ALA A 295 10.69 16.32 22.65
N GLU A 296 11.78 16.95 23.12
CA GLU A 296 11.86 17.48 24.48
C GLU A 296 10.82 18.57 24.75
N ARG A 297 10.64 19.52 23.83
CA ARG A 297 9.72 20.65 24.01
C ARG A 297 8.27 20.24 23.88
N GLN A 298 7.97 19.26 23.04
CA GLN A 298 6.66 18.61 23.00
C GLN A 298 6.35 17.92 24.34
N MET A 299 7.31 17.20 24.91
CA MET A 299 7.17 16.60 26.24
C MET A 299 6.95 17.67 27.34
N ALA A 300 7.65 18.81 27.28
CA ALA A 300 7.42 19.92 28.20
C ALA A 300 6.01 20.52 28.06
N SER A 301 5.49 20.61 26.84
CA SER A 301 4.11 21.04 26.56
C SER A 301 3.09 20.07 27.18
N GLN A 302 3.26 18.76 26.99
CA GLN A 302 2.38 17.75 27.59
C GLN A 302 2.43 17.77 29.14
N ASN A 303 3.59 18.06 29.74
CA ASN A 303 3.67 18.24 31.19
C ASN A 303 2.81 19.42 31.68
N ALA A 304 2.85 20.55 30.96
CA ALA A 304 2.03 21.71 31.29
C ALA A 304 0.52 21.44 31.10
N ALA A 305 0.15 20.64 30.11
CA ALA A 305 -1.24 20.20 29.88
C ALA A 305 -1.80 19.38 31.06
N ILE A 306 -0.98 18.57 31.76
CA ILE A 306 -1.39 17.92 33.02
C ILE A 306 -1.80 18.98 34.05
N GLY A 307 -1.03 20.07 34.17
CA GLY A 307 -1.37 21.19 35.06
C GLY A 307 -2.68 21.89 34.70
N VAL A 308 -2.96 22.06 33.40
CA VAL A 308 -4.24 22.61 32.91
C VAL A 308 -5.42 21.70 33.28
N ALA A 309 -5.27 20.38 33.09
CA ALA A 309 -6.29 19.39 33.44
C ALA A 309 -6.52 19.30 34.95
N VAL A 310 -5.46 19.32 35.77
CA VAL A 310 -5.55 19.32 37.24
C VAL A 310 -6.23 20.60 37.75
N ALA A 311 -5.99 21.75 37.11
CA ALA A 311 -6.65 23.00 37.49
C ALA A 311 -8.17 22.99 37.27
N ALA A 312 -8.71 22.05 36.48
CA ALA A 312 -10.13 21.90 36.26
C ALA A 312 -10.89 21.25 37.43
N TYR A 313 -10.20 20.75 38.46
CA TYR A 313 -10.78 20.29 39.73
C TYR A 313 -11.12 21.43 40.72
N TYR A 314 -10.80 22.68 40.36
CA TYR A 314 -10.97 23.83 41.23
C TYR A 314 -11.95 24.86 40.65
N PRO A 315 -12.65 25.62 41.52
CA PRO A 315 -13.76 26.45 41.08
C PRO A 315 -13.29 27.57 40.17
N THR A 316 -13.99 27.73 39.05
CA THR A 316 -13.78 28.88 38.18
C THR A 316 -14.54 30.06 38.76
N ILE A 317 -13.81 31.13 39.09
CA ILE A 317 -14.37 32.38 39.59
C ILE A 317 -14.42 33.36 38.42
N SER A 318 -15.62 33.82 38.05
CA SER A 318 -15.84 34.80 37.00
C SER A 318 -16.45 36.08 37.57
N LEU A 319 -15.90 37.22 37.15
CA LEU A 319 -16.38 38.55 37.44
C LEU A 319 -17.02 39.11 36.18
N SER A 320 -18.28 39.53 36.26
CA SER A 320 -18.99 40.14 35.16
C SER A 320 -19.59 41.50 35.55
N ALA A 321 -19.55 42.44 34.61
CA ALA A 321 -20.23 43.71 34.72
C ALA A 321 -21.01 43.94 33.43
N LEU A 322 -22.30 44.23 33.56
CA LEU A 322 -23.18 44.49 32.43
C LEU A 322 -23.78 45.89 32.57
N ALA A 323 -23.85 46.63 31.47
CA ALA A 323 -24.50 47.92 31.41
C ALA A 323 -25.14 48.11 30.05
N GLY A 324 -26.43 48.46 30.02
CA GLY A 324 -27.15 48.54 28.76
C GLY A 324 -28.57 49.04 28.89
N PHE A 325 -29.31 48.91 27.81
CA PHE A 325 -30.71 49.29 27.73
C PHE A 325 -31.56 48.07 27.40
N THR A 326 -32.64 47.87 28.15
CA THR A 326 -33.60 46.79 27.90
C THR A 326 -35.03 47.35 27.91
N GLN A 327 -35.82 47.01 26.89
CA GLN A 327 -37.22 47.46 26.82
C GLN A 327 -38.14 46.51 26.06
N SER A 328 -39.39 46.42 26.54
CA SER A 328 -40.53 45.89 25.81
C SER A 328 -41.78 46.78 26.04
N PRO A 329 -42.46 47.31 24.99
CA PRO A 329 -42.15 47.20 23.56
C PRO A 329 -40.98 48.10 23.10
N LEU A 330 -40.37 47.80 21.95
CA LEU A 330 -39.11 48.36 21.40
C LEU A 330 -39.02 49.90 21.30
N ALA A 331 -40.16 50.60 21.30
CA ALA A 331 -40.21 52.05 21.14
C ALA A 331 -39.69 52.78 22.39
N GLY A 332 -38.52 53.42 22.29
CA GLY A 332 -37.90 54.17 23.39
C GLY A 332 -36.67 53.50 24.03
N LEU A 333 -36.09 52.47 23.39
CA LEU A 333 -35.04 51.62 23.97
C LEU A 333 -33.89 52.43 24.61
N MET A 334 -33.43 53.49 23.95
CA MET A 334 -32.33 54.35 24.43
C MET A 334 -32.75 55.44 25.44
N ASN A 335 -33.92 55.31 26.07
CA ASN A 335 -34.36 56.22 27.13
C ASN A 335 -33.65 55.87 28.45
N ILE A 336 -33.25 56.89 29.21
CA ILE A 336 -32.49 56.71 30.47
C ILE A 336 -33.26 55.91 31.52
N ALA A 337 -34.60 55.92 31.46
CA ALA A 337 -35.46 55.11 32.32
C ALA A 337 -35.33 53.60 32.06
N ASN A 338 -34.77 53.19 30.92
CA ASN A 338 -34.57 51.80 30.51
C ASN A 338 -33.11 51.34 30.64
N TYR A 339 -32.25 52.18 31.23
CA TYR A 339 -30.86 51.85 31.52
C TYR A 339 -30.77 50.89 32.70
N VAL A 340 -30.12 49.75 32.47
CA VAL A 340 -29.89 48.70 33.46
C VAL A 340 -28.39 48.46 33.59
N TRP A 341 -27.93 48.21 34.82
CA TRP A 341 -26.57 47.79 35.08
C TRP A 341 -26.55 46.72 36.17
N SER A 342 -25.60 45.80 36.09
CA SER A 342 -25.33 44.79 37.10
C SER A 342 -23.82 44.57 37.24
N LEU A 343 -23.39 44.26 38.46
CA LEU A 343 -22.04 43.83 38.77
C LEU A 343 -22.18 42.54 39.58
N GLY A 344 -21.64 41.44 39.06
CA GLY A 344 -21.79 40.11 39.65
C GLY A 344 -20.47 39.36 39.68
N GLY A 345 -20.24 38.60 40.75
CA GLY A 345 -19.24 37.54 40.76
C GLY A 345 -19.97 36.21 40.83
N SER A 346 -19.60 35.25 39.99
CA SER A 346 -20.08 33.88 40.07
C SER A 346 -18.91 32.93 40.26
N ALA A 347 -19.11 31.91 41.07
CA ALA A 347 -18.21 30.77 41.17
C ALA A 347 -18.99 29.54 40.70
N SER A 348 -18.42 28.81 39.76
CA SER A 348 -18.99 27.55 39.28
C SER A 348 -17.98 26.43 39.48
N GLU A 349 -18.42 25.35 40.11
CA GLU A 349 -17.68 24.11 40.28
C GLU A 349 -18.56 22.94 39.83
N THR A 350 -17.96 21.97 39.15
CA THR A 350 -18.66 20.75 38.76
C THR A 350 -18.52 19.73 39.89
N ILE A 351 -19.58 19.57 40.68
CA ILE A 351 -19.57 18.67 41.86
C ILE A 351 -19.63 17.18 41.46
N PHE A 352 -20.18 16.88 40.28
CA PHE A 352 -20.27 15.52 39.76
C PHE A 352 -20.30 15.54 38.22
N ASP A 353 -19.42 14.76 37.60
CA ASP A 353 -19.28 14.66 36.13
C ASP A 353 -19.08 13.21 35.64
N GLY A 354 -19.37 12.21 36.49
CA GLY A 354 -19.18 10.81 36.14
C GLY A 354 -17.71 10.37 35.96
N GLY A 355 -16.74 11.13 36.47
CA GLY A 355 -15.31 10.80 36.38
C GLY A 355 -14.58 11.42 35.19
N ALA A 356 -15.22 12.33 34.44
CA ALA A 356 -14.65 12.97 33.26
C ALA A 356 -13.34 13.73 33.57
N ARG A 357 -13.25 14.49 34.68
CA ARG A 357 -11.99 15.15 35.08
C ARG A 357 -10.85 14.18 35.37
N SER A 358 -11.15 13.03 35.96
CA SER A 358 -10.14 12.00 36.22
C SER A 358 -9.65 11.39 34.91
N ALA A 359 -10.56 11.12 33.98
CA ALA A 359 -10.21 10.66 32.64
C ALA A 359 -9.39 11.70 31.85
N GLU A 360 -9.71 13.00 31.95
CA GLU A 360 -8.94 14.07 31.31
C GLU A 360 -7.51 14.17 31.86
N VAL A 361 -7.33 14.06 33.19
CA VAL A 361 -6.00 14.05 33.81
C VAL A 361 -5.22 12.78 33.45
N ASP A 362 -5.86 11.62 33.44
CA ASP A 362 -5.20 10.36 33.08
C ASP A 362 -4.83 10.33 31.58
N ALA A 363 -5.66 10.91 30.70
CA ALA A 363 -5.32 11.13 29.30
C ALA A 363 -4.12 12.08 29.14
N ALA A 364 -4.06 13.18 29.91
CA ALA A 364 -2.92 14.11 29.88
C ALA A 364 -1.63 13.45 30.39
N LYS A 365 -1.70 12.60 31.43
CA LYS A 365 -0.54 11.81 31.91
C LYS A 365 -0.08 10.81 30.86
N ALA A 366 -1.01 10.08 30.23
CA ALA A 366 -0.67 9.12 29.18
C ALA A 366 -0.04 9.81 27.94
N ALA A 367 -0.53 11.01 27.58
CA ALA A 367 0.08 11.83 26.53
C ALA A 367 1.51 12.27 26.89
N TYR A 368 1.77 12.62 28.15
CA TYR A 368 3.12 12.90 28.64
C TYR A 368 4.02 11.66 28.62
N ASP A 369 3.55 10.50 29.10
CA ASP A 369 4.32 9.25 29.07
C ASP A 369 4.67 8.82 27.63
N SER A 370 3.73 9.01 26.70
CA SER A 370 3.97 8.83 25.26
C SER A 370 5.05 9.79 24.74
N ALA A 371 4.99 11.07 25.12
CA ALA A 371 6.00 12.05 24.74
C ALA A 371 7.40 11.74 25.35
N VAL A 372 7.47 11.19 26.56
CA VAL A 372 8.71 10.69 27.17
C VAL A 372 9.29 9.51 26.39
N ALA A 373 8.45 8.56 25.97
CA ALA A 373 8.86 7.44 25.14
C ALA A 373 9.36 7.90 23.76
N ASN A 374 8.65 8.85 23.13
CA ASN A 374 9.07 9.47 21.87
C ASN A 374 10.43 10.15 22.01
N TYR A 375 10.63 10.98 23.03
CA TYR A 375 11.91 11.63 23.31
C TYR A 375 13.06 10.61 23.47
N ARG A 376 12.85 9.54 24.22
CA ARG A 376 13.85 8.47 24.38
C ARG A 376 14.15 7.75 23.06
N GLY A 377 13.12 7.48 22.26
CA GLY A 377 13.27 6.88 20.93
C GLY A 377 14.07 7.78 19.98
N THR A 378 13.75 9.08 19.92
CA THR A 378 14.48 10.06 19.10
C THR A 378 15.96 10.14 19.50
N VAL A 379 16.27 10.08 20.79
CA VAL A 379 17.66 10.06 21.27
C VAL A 379 18.40 8.79 20.84
N LEU A 380 17.75 7.62 20.92
CA LEU A 380 18.38 6.36 20.50
C LEU A 380 18.63 6.34 18.99
N ASN A 381 17.65 6.74 18.19
CA ASN A 381 17.79 6.81 16.73
C ASN A 381 18.89 7.81 16.33
N ALA A 382 19.00 8.94 17.05
CA ALA A 382 20.07 9.90 16.80
C ALA A 382 21.48 9.31 17.05
N PHE A 383 21.63 8.43 18.04
CA PHE A 383 22.89 7.72 18.25
C PHE A 383 23.13 6.62 17.20
N GLU A 384 22.08 5.93 16.77
CA GLU A 384 22.14 4.93 15.69
C GLU A 384 22.62 5.57 14.39
N ASN A 385 21.97 6.65 13.93
CA ASN A 385 22.34 7.32 12.68
C ASN A 385 23.82 7.73 12.65
N VAL A 386 24.33 8.34 13.73
CA VAL A 386 25.74 8.76 13.81
C VAL A 386 26.70 7.57 13.79
N GLU A 387 26.36 6.46 14.44
CA GLU A 387 27.19 5.24 14.40
C GLU A 387 27.18 4.60 13.01
N ASP A 388 26.04 4.62 12.32
CA ASP A 388 25.88 4.07 10.97
C ASP A 388 26.69 4.89 9.95
N ASP A 389 26.60 6.22 9.98
CA ASP A 389 27.38 7.10 9.10
C ASP A 389 28.89 6.97 9.35
N LEU A 390 29.32 6.90 10.60
CA LEU A 390 30.73 6.70 10.96
C LEU A 390 31.24 5.32 10.48
N SER A 391 30.41 4.29 10.60
CA SER A 391 30.71 2.96 10.07
C SER A 391 30.79 2.97 8.54
N GLY A 392 29.84 3.63 7.87
CA GLY A 392 29.81 3.84 6.42
C GLY A 392 31.10 4.49 5.93
N LEU A 393 31.46 5.64 6.48
CA LEU A 393 32.70 6.34 6.15
C LEU A 393 33.95 5.49 6.35
N ARG A 394 34.04 4.73 7.46
CA ARG A 394 35.18 3.85 7.75
C ARG A 394 35.29 2.70 6.77
N ILE A 395 34.18 1.98 6.51
CA ILE A 395 34.17 0.79 5.65
C ILE A 395 34.37 1.19 4.19
N LEU A 396 33.68 2.24 3.73
CA LEU A 396 33.83 2.74 2.36
C LEU A 396 35.22 3.33 2.13
N ALA A 397 35.89 3.91 3.15
CA ALA A 397 37.28 4.30 3.02
C ALA A 397 38.21 3.10 2.76
N GLN A 398 37.97 1.95 3.41
CA GLN A 398 38.72 0.71 3.13
C GLN A 398 38.42 0.18 1.72
N GLN A 399 37.15 0.22 1.31
CA GLN A 399 36.74 -0.18 -0.05
C GLN A 399 37.37 0.73 -1.11
N GLN A 400 37.43 2.04 -0.87
CA GLN A 400 38.05 3.02 -1.77
C GLN A 400 39.51 2.66 -2.03
N VAL A 401 40.28 2.30 -1.01
CA VAL A 401 41.69 1.89 -1.18
C VAL A 401 41.81 0.67 -2.10
N ALA A 402 40.93 -0.31 -1.96
CA ALA A 402 40.94 -1.52 -2.78
C ALA A 402 40.53 -1.23 -4.24
N ILE A 403 39.45 -0.46 -4.44
CA ILE A 403 38.97 -0.14 -5.80
C ILE A 403 39.93 0.83 -6.52
N ASP A 404 40.56 1.77 -5.82
CA ASP A 404 41.58 2.66 -6.40
C ASP A 404 42.78 1.86 -6.92
N GLN A 405 43.18 0.80 -6.21
CA GLN A 405 44.22 -0.10 -6.68
C GLN A 405 43.75 -0.91 -7.90
N ALA A 406 42.52 -1.43 -7.87
CA ALA A 406 41.93 -2.15 -9.01
C ALA A 406 41.76 -1.28 -10.27
N VAL A 407 41.45 0.01 -10.11
CA VAL A 407 41.43 0.98 -11.22
C VAL A 407 42.83 1.15 -11.78
N LYS A 408 43.84 1.40 -10.95
CA LYS A 408 45.25 1.53 -11.41
C LYS A 408 45.73 0.30 -12.17
N ASP A 409 45.46 -0.90 -11.64
CA ASP A 409 45.89 -2.15 -12.26
C ASP A 409 45.12 -2.42 -13.56
N ALA A 410 43.82 -2.12 -13.62
CA ALA A 410 43.03 -2.26 -14.83
C ALA A 410 43.42 -1.24 -15.92
N THR A 411 43.72 0.01 -15.55
CA THR A 411 44.27 1.03 -16.46
C THR A 411 45.60 0.55 -17.04
N HIS A 412 46.53 0.09 -16.20
CA HIS A 412 47.80 -0.44 -16.68
C HIS A 412 47.62 -1.69 -17.56
N GLY A 413 46.70 -2.59 -17.20
CA GLY A 413 46.35 -3.76 -17.99
C GLY A 413 45.81 -3.40 -19.39
N ALA A 414 44.98 -2.35 -19.49
CA ALA A 414 44.50 -1.84 -20.77
C ALA A 414 45.63 -1.24 -21.62
N GLU A 415 46.57 -0.52 -21.01
CA GLU A 415 47.76 0.01 -21.69
C GLU A 415 48.66 -1.11 -22.23
N VAL A 416 48.93 -2.14 -21.42
CA VAL A 416 49.74 -3.30 -21.82
C VAL A 416 49.07 -4.05 -22.97
N ALA A 417 47.77 -4.35 -22.86
CA ALA A 417 47.03 -5.03 -23.92
C ALA A 417 47.08 -4.24 -25.23
N LEU A 418 46.97 -2.91 -25.17
CA LEU A 418 47.07 -2.05 -26.35
C LEU A 418 48.47 -2.11 -26.99
N ASN A 419 49.53 -2.10 -26.19
CA ASN A 419 50.90 -2.20 -26.67
C ASN A 419 51.18 -3.57 -27.32
N ASP A 420 50.70 -4.66 -26.72
CA ASP A 420 50.80 -6.01 -27.28
C ASP A 420 50.06 -6.13 -28.62
N TYR A 421 48.87 -5.53 -28.72
CA TYR A 421 48.14 -5.46 -29.98
C TYR A 421 48.95 -4.70 -31.05
N GLN A 422 49.53 -3.55 -30.71
CA GLN A 422 50.36 -2.77 -31.63
C GLN A 422 51.63 -3.52 -32.06
N ALA A 423 52.18 -4.38 -31.21
CA ALA A 423 53.31 -5.26 -31.52
C ALA A 423 52.90 -6.51 -32.33
N GLY A 424 51.60 -6.74 -32.53
CA GLY A 424 51.06 -7.91 -33.23
C GLY A 424 51.13 -9.20 -32.42
N THR A 425 51.24 -9.13 -31.09
CA THR A 425 51.35 -10.30 -30.21
C THR A 425 50.00 -10.80 -29.70
N VAL A 426 48.96 -9.96 -29.70
CA VAL A 426 47.59 -10.31 -29.30
C VAL A 426 46.56 -9.70 -30.24
N ASP A 427 45.37 -10.30 -30.28
CA ASP A 427 44.23 -9.76 -31.03
C ASP A 427 43.58 -8.58 -30.32
N TYR A 428 42.90 -7.72 -31.10
CA TYR A 428 42.28 -6.49 -30.59
C TYR A 428 41.17 -6.76 -29.56
N THR A 429 40.54 -7.94 -29.60
CA THR A 429 39.55 -8.39 -28.61
C THR A 429 40.12 -8.42 -27.18
N THR A 430 41.43 -8.65 -27.04
CA THR A 430 42.16 -8.57 -25.76
C THR A 430 42.16 -7.14 -25.22
N VAL A 431 42.38 -6.16 -26.10
CA VAL A 431 42.35 -4.72 -25.75
C VAL A 431 40.94 -4.32 -25.33
N ALA A 432 39.92 -4.71 -26.10
CA ALA A 432 38.53 -4.41 -25.80
C ALA A 432 38.08 -4.98 -24.45
N THR A 433 38.51 -6.19 -24.11
CA THR A 433 38.22 -6.85 -22.82
C THR A 433 38.91 -6.13 -21.65
N ALA A 434 40.18 -5.74 -21.82
CA ALA A 434 40.91 -5.00 -20.80
C ALA A 434 40.29 -3.60 -20.56
N GLN A 435 39.88 -2.90 -21.63
CA GLN A 435 39.19 -1.60 -21.55
C GLN A 435 37.81 -1.71 -20.91
N ALA A 436 37.05 -2.77 -21.18
CA ALA A 436 35.78 -3.02 -20.50
C ALA A 436 35.97 -3.20 -18.98
N THR A 437 37.01 -3.94 -18.58
CA THR A 437 37.36 -4.14 -17.17
C THR A 437 37.77 -2.82 -16.50
N GLN A 438 38.58 -2.01 -17.18
CA GLN A 438 38.94 -0.66 -16.71
C GLN A 438 37.70 0.21 -16.49
N LEU A 439 36.77 0.24 -17.45
CA LEU A 439 35.54 1.03 -17.34
C LEU A 439 34.69 0.62 -16.13
N THR A 440 34.46 -0.68 -15.95
CA THR A 440 33.66 -1.19 -14.82
C THR A 440 34.30 -0.82 -13.48
N ASN A 441 35.62 -0.89 -13.38
CA ASN A 441 36.33 -0.48 -12.16
C ASN A 441 36.25 1.03 -11.92
N GLU A 442 36.38 1.86 -12.97
CA GLU A 442 36.25 3.32 -12.88
C GLU A 442 34.84 3.74 -12.47
N GLN A 443 33.79 3.10 -13.01
CA GLN A 443 32.40 3.33 -12.59
C GLN A 443 32.18 2.93 -11.13
N THR A 444 32.70 1.78 -10.72
CA THR A 444 32.60 1.31 -9.33
C THR A 444 33.30 2.27 -8.37
N ALA A 445 34.45 2.82 -8.75
CA ALA A 445 35.17 3.81 -7.95
C ALA A 445 34.38 5.13 -7.79
N LEU A 446 33.65 5.56 -8.82
CA LEU A 446 32.74 6.70 -8.74
C LEU A 446 31.57 6.42 -7.78
N THR A 447 30.94 5.26 -7.86
CA THR A 447 29.85 4.87 -6.94
C THR A 447 30.33 4.78 -5.48
N VAL A 448 31.50 4.21 -5.21
CA VAL A 448 32.05 4.18 -3.83
C VAL A 448 32.31 5.60 -3.32
N ARG A 449 32.78 6.49 -4.20
CA ARG A 449 33.04 7.89 -3.84
C ARG A 449 31.76 8.70 -3.60
N GLU A 450 30.73 8.46 -4.39
CA GLU A 450 29.37 8.99 -4.20
C GLU A 450 28.85 8.64 -2.80
N SER A 451 28.85 7.34 -2.44
CA SER A 451 28.39 6.90 -1.12
C SER A 451 29.16 7.56 0.03
N ARG A 452 30.48 7.75 -0.11
CA ARG A 452 31.27 8.45 0.92
C ARG A 452 30.92 9.92 1.08
N LEU A 453 30.59 10.60 -0.01
CA LEU A 453 30.20 12.01 0.02
C LEU A 453 28.80 12.19 0.62
N ILE A 454 27.88 11.27 0.30
CA ILE A 454 26.54 11.22 0.89
C ILE A 454 26.62 10.94 2.40
N ASP A 455 27.36 9.90 2.82
CA ASP A 455 27.55 9.58 4.25
C ASP A 455 28.17 10.76 5.02
N ALA A 456 29.05 11.54 4.39
CA ALA A 456 29.61 12.74 5.00
C ALA A 456 28.58 13.87 5.16
N ALA A 457 27.69 14.07 4.18
CA ALA A 457 26.61 15.05 4.26
C ALA A 457 25.56 14.65 5.30
N ALA A 458 25.19 13.36 5.33
CA ALA A 458 24.31 12.76 6.33
C ALA A 458 24.87 12.93 7.75
N LEU A 459 26.14 12.59 7.98
CA LEU A 459 26.80 12.74 9.29
C LEU A 459 26.77 14.18 9.79
N ILE A 460 26.98 15.16 8.91
CA ILE A 460 26.90 16.59 9.28
C ILE A 460 25.47 16.95 9.69
N GLY A 461 24.46 16.46 8.98
CA GLY A 461 23.05 16.59 9.33
C GLY A 461 22.72 15.94 10.68
N ASP A 462 23.17 14.71 10.89
CA ASP A 462 22.88 13.92 12.08
C ASP A 462 23.56 14.45 13.34
N LEU A 463 24.74 15.10 13.20
CA LEU A 463 25.40 15.86 14.26
C LEU A 463 24.76 17.23 14.55
N GLY A 464 23.70 17.60 13.81
CA GLY A 464 22.91 18.82 14.01
C GLY A 464 23.43 20.06 13.29
N GLY A 465 24.41 19.91 12.39
CA GLY A 465 24.98 21.00 11.59
C GLY A 465 25.39 22.24 12.40
N GLY A 466 24.96 23.42 11.93
CA GLY A 466 25.23 24.73 12.52
C GLY A 466 24.28 25.19 13.64
N TRP A 467 23.37 24.34 14.13
CA TRP A 467 22.33 24.70 15.10
C TRP A 467 22.78 24.61 16.57
N THR A 468 22.19 25.42 17.46
CA THR A 468 22.40 25.35 18.92
C THR A 468 21.11 25.55 19.73
N ALA A 469 20.89 24.73 20.77
CA ALA A 469 19.71 24.79 21.64
C ALA A 469 19.60 26.08 22.49
N GLN A 470 20.68 26.87 22.59
CA GLN A 470 20.75 28.08 23.41
C GLN A 470 19.86 29.23 22.88
N GLY A 471 19.22 29.10 21.71
CA GLY A 471 18.32 30.10 21.12
C GLY A 471 16.82 29.97 21.45
N LEU A 472 16.37 28.94 22.18
CA LEU A 472 14.94 28.60 22.37
C LEU A 472 14.21 29.43 23.46
N TRP A 473 14.74 30.56 23.92
CA TRP A 473 14.24 31.23 25.14
C TRP A 473 13.08 32.20 24.88
N ILE A 474 11.85 31.78 25.18
CA ILE A 474 10.69 32.67 25.35
C ILE A 474 10.43 32.82 26.86
N ARG A 475 10.78 33.97 27.46
CA ARG A 475 10.52 34.20 28.90
C ARG A 475 9.01 34.33 29.17
N ALA A 476 8.52 33.58 30.16
CA ALA A 476 7.14 33.63 30.65
C ALA A 476 6.81 34.86 31.54
N GLY A 477 7.75 35.80 31.70
CA GLY A 477 7.60 37.01 32.54
C GLY A 477 7.45 38.31 31.74
N ASN A 478 6.86 39.31 32.38
CA ASN A 478 6.24 40.55 31.86
C ASN A 478 7.12 41.55 31.07
N ASN A 479 8.25 41.15 30.49
CA ASN A 479 9.09 42.03 29.66
C ASN A 479 9.63 41.26 28.45
N ALA A 480 8.91 41.36 27.33
CA ALA A 480 9.54 41.23 26.02
C ALA A 480 10.39 42.48 25.78
N ARG A 481 11.59 42.54 26.40
CA ARG A 481 12.68 43.27 25.76
C ARG A 481 13.29 42.33 24.75
N GLU A 482 13.18 42.73 23.49
CA GLU A 482 13.87 42.17 22.33
C GLU A 482 15.27 41.67 22.74
N SER A 483 15.55 40.40 22.46
CA SER A 483 16.93 39.92 22.43
C SER A 483 17.73 40.75 21.40
N PRO A 484 18.98 41.15 21.67
CA PRO A 484 19.72 42.07 20.79
C PRO A 484 20.09 41.50 19.42
N GLU A 485 19.96 40.19 19.23
CA GLU A 485 20.31 39.54 17.96
C GLU A 485 19.09 39.52 17.05
N LYS A 486 18.97 40.58 16.25
CA LYS A 486 18.12 40.59 15.05
C LYS A 486 18.62 39.47 14.12
N PRO A 487 17.83 38.44 13.82
CA PRO A 487 18.16 37.56 12.71
C PRO A 487 18.18 38.40 11.43
N ALA A 488 19.17 38.18 10.58
CA ALA A 488 19.39 38.86 9.31
C ALA A 488 18.15 38.85 8.37
N PHE A 489 17.16 38.02 8.66
CA PHE A 489 15.91 37.83 7.92
C PHE A 489 15.09 39.11 7.67
N LYS A 490 15.09 40.07 8.59
CA LYS A 490 14.28 41.30 8.41
C LYS A 490 14.87 42.29 7.39
N ARG A 491 16.15 42.16 7.00
CA ARG A 491 16.77 43.07 6.01
C ARG A 491 16.59 42.64 4.56
N LEU A 492 16.19 41.40 4.29
CA LEU A 492 15.99 40.89 2.93
C LEU A 492 14.52 40.92 2.48
N TRP A 493 13.57 40.91 3.43
CA TRP A 493 12.14 40.95 3.13
C TRP A 493 11.63 42.35 2.69
N ASP A 494 12.29 43.43 3.12
CA ASP A 494 11.87 44.80 2.81
C ASP A 494 12.19 45.26 1.36
N ASN A 495 12.86 44.43 0.53
CA ASN A 495 13.34 44.82 -0.80
C ASN A 495 12.80 44.02 -2.00
N SER A 496 11.84 43.11 -1.84
CA SER A 496 11.22 42.45 -2.99
C SER A 496 9.82 43.01 -3.31
N ALA A 497 9.68 43.49 -4.54
CA ALA A 497 8.53 44.23 -5.08
C ALA A 497 7.24 43.39 -5.29
N PHE A 498 7.00 42.36 -4.48
CA PHE A 498 5.86 41.45 -4.64
C PHE A 498 4.69 41.70 -3.67
N ALA A 499 4.83 42.59 -2.68
CA ALA A 499 3.81 42.86 -1.67
C ALA A 499 2.70 43.86 -2.10
N ARG A 500 2.30 43.90 -3.38
CA ARG A 500 1.28 44.87 -3.87
C ARG A 500 0.08 44.31 -4.62
N ILE A 501 -0.11 43.00 -4.71
CA ILE A 501 -1.28 42.44 -5.41
C ILE A 501 -1.92 41.31 -4.60
N ALA A 502 -2.55 41.62 -3.45
CA ALA A 502 -3.54 40.73 -2.81
C ALA A 502 -4.26 41.40 -1.62
N THR A 503 -4.76 42.63 -1.75
CA THR A 503 -5.70 43.21 -0.77
C THR A 503 -6.71 44.10 -1.45
N GLN A 504 -7.71 43.47 -2.06
CA GLN A 504 -9.05 43.96 -2.42
C GLN A 504 -9.70 42.69 -2.97
N GLU A 505 -10.56 41.99 -2.23
CA GLU A 505 -12.00 42.24 -2.29
C GLU A 505 -12.76 41.29 -1.33
N VAL A 506 -13.94 41.74 -0.89
CA VAL A 506 -15.03 40.99 -0.23
C VAL A 506 -14.93 40.71 1.29
N VAL A 507 -15.22 41.77 2.05
CA VAL A 507 -16.13 41.67 3.20
C VAL A 507 -17.53 42.01 2.69
N ARG A 508 -18.47 41.06 2.66
CA ARG A 508 -19.91 41.34 2.87
C ARG A 508 -20.79 40.08 2.96
N ARG A 509 -21.70 40.17 3.95
CA ARG A 509 -22.95 39.43 4.20
C ARG A 509 -22.86 38.14 5.00
N GLY A 510 -23.18 38.28 6.28
CA GLY A 510 -23.82 37.23 7.06
C GLY A 510 -25.33 37.20 6.81
N GLU A 511 -25.90 36.03 7.07
CA GLU A 511 -27.30 35.83 7.44
C GLU A 511 -27.33 34.73 8.51
N GLN A 512 -28.05 35.00 9.59
CA GLN A 512 -28.30 34.12 10.73
C GLN A 512 -29.70 33.51 10.64
N GLY A 513 -29.82 32.28 11.16
CA GLY A 513 -31.02 31.80 11.87
C GLY A 513 -31.33 30.31 11.64
N PRO A 514 -32.00 29.63 12.58
CA PRO A 514 -31.85 29.64 14.04
C PRO A 514 -31.76 28.23 14.66
N LEU A 515 -31.41 28.19 15.95
CA LEU A 515 -31.43 27.04 16.88
C LEU A 515 -32.85 26.49 17.12
N PHE A 516 -33.02 25.16 17.31
CA PHE A 516 -33.35 24.52 18.62
C PHE A 516 -33.75 23.02 18.56
N ARG A 517 -33.39 22.32 19.65
CA ARG A 517 -33.93 21.08 20.30
C ARG A 517 -33.33 19.70 20.00
N TRP A 518 -32.66 19.16 21.02
CA TRP A 518 -32.64 17.73 21.38
C TRP A 518 -33.71 17.46 22.44
N PRO A 519 -34.37 16.29 22.40
CA PRO A 519 -34.19 15.34 23.49
C PRO A 519 -34.02 13.89 23.04
N ALA A 520 -33.33 13.12 23.87
CA ALA A 520 -33.11 11.67 23.78
C ALA A 520 -34.42 10.85 23.80
N PHE A 521 -34.44 9.70 23.11
CA PHE A 521 -34.83 8.38 23.67
C PHE A 521 -34.66 7.25 22.63
N PHE A 522 -34.34 6.06 23.13
CA PHE A 522 -34.10 4.80 22.42
C PHE A 522 -35.32 4.26 21.62
N GLN A 523 -34.98 3.42 20.63
CA GLN A 523 -35.74 2.27 20.08
C GLN A 523 -36.86 2.46 19.03
N ARG A 524 -36.64 1.75 17.91
CA ARG A 524 -37.59 1.25 16.87
C ARG A 524 -38.43 2.28 16.11
N TYR A 525 -38.30 2.30 14.78
CA TYR A 525 -39.36 1.91 13.82
C TYR A 525 -38.90 2.12 12.36
N ASN A 526 -39.17 1.11 11.54
CA ASN A 526 -39.44 1.10 10.09
C ASN A 526 -39.07 2.36 9.26
N HIS A 527 -38.13 2.20 8.33
CA HIS A 527 -37.97 3.14 7.22
C HIS A 527 -38.89 2.79 6.06
N PHE A 528 -39.80 3.72 5.74
CA PHE A 528 -40.23 3.96 4.36
C PHE A 528 -39.02 4.45 3.55
N PRO A 529 -38.86 4.10 2.26
CA PRO A 529 -37.64 4.37 1.52
C PRO A 529 -37.54 5.88 1.23
N THR A 530 -36.56 6.52 1.86
CA THR A 530 -35.99 7.79 1.39
C THR A 530 -35.03 7.48 0.26
N MET A 531 -35.11 8.20 -0.87
CA MET A 531 -34.27 7.96 -2.05
C MET A 531 -32.77 7.83 -1.66
N PRO A 532 -32.05 6.81 -2.14
CA PRO A 532 -30.63 6.63 -1.83
C PRO A 532 -29.81 7.76 -2.44
N ALA A 533 -29.25 8.63 -1.60
CA ALA A 533 -28.35 9.68 -2.06
C ALA A 533 -26.96 9.11 -2.38
N TYR A 534 -26.26 9.68 -3.37
CA TYR A 534 -24.84 9.44 -3.59
C TYR A 534 -24.05 9.58 -2.28
N ARG A 535 -23.23 8.58 -1.95
CA ARG A 535 -22.33 8.54 -0.80
C ARG A 535 -21.37 9.73 -0.82
N SER A 536 -20.92 10.13 -2.01
CA SER A 536 -19.98 11.23 -2.21
C SER A 536 -20.52 12.58 -1.75
N LYS A 537 -21.86 12.75 -1.64
CA LYS A 537 -22.46 13.97 -1.06
C LYS A 537 -21.95 14.27 0.34
N THR A 538 -21.50 13.25 1.06
CA THR A 538 -20.85 13.40 2.37
C THR A 538 -19.65 14.34 2.29
N SER A 539 -18.84 14.28 1.23
CA SER A 539 -17.64 15.13 1.07
C SER A 539 -17.83 16.25 0.03
N THR A 540 -18.86 16.18 -0.81
CA THR A 540 -19.11 17.16 -1.88
C THR A 540 -20.23 18.16 -1.55
N ALA A 541 -21.16 17.87 -0.65
CA ALA A 541 -22.34 18.72 -0.40
C ALA A 541 -22.31 19.43 0.96
N GLY A 542 -23.10 20.51 1.07
CA GLY A 542 -23.28 21.25 2.32
C GLY A 542 -22.19 22.27 2.65
N ARG A 543 -22.55 23.26 3.49
CA ARG A 543 -21.66 24.36 3.87
C ARG A 543 -20.40 23.87 4.61
N ASN A 544 -20.56 22.91 5.51
CA ASN A 544 -19.49 22.44 6.38
C ASN A 544 -18.41 21.63 5.63
N MET A 545 -18.73 21.07 4.45
CA MET A 545 -17.79 20.32 3.62
C MET A 545 -17.04 21.21 2.62
N ALA A 546 -16.96 22.52 2.87
CA ALA A 546 -16.18 23.44 2.04
C ALA A 546 -14.68 23.07 2.02
N GLY A 547 -14.13 22.60 3.14
CA GLY A 547 -12.76 22.10 3.22
C GLY A 547 -12.52 20.87 2.32
N ALA A 548 -13.38 19.86 2.43
CA ALA A 548 -13.32 18.68 1.56
C ALA A 548 -13.45 19.04 0.07
N ARG A 549 -14.41 19.92 -0.29
CA ARG A 549 -14.50 20.43 -1.66
C ARG A 549 -13.24 21.17 -2.11
N SER A 550 -12.58 21.94 -1.23
CA SER A 550 -11.33 22.62 -1.60
C SER A 550 -10.20 21.65 -1.92
N LEU A 551 -10.10 20.53 -1.20
CA LEU A 551 -9.16 19.45 -1.51
C LEU A 551 -9.54 18.73 -2.81
N TRP A 552 -10.82 18.44 -3.01
CA TRP A 552 -11.31 17.87 -4.28
C TRP A 552 -10.98 18.75 -5.49
N ARG A 553 -11.06 20.08 -5.34
CA ARG A 553 -10.63 21.02 -6.39
C ARG A 553 -9.14 20.94 -6.68
N ALA A 554 -8.30 20.70 -5.67
CA ALA A 554 -6.88 20.46 -5.88
C ALA A 554 -6.61 19.18 -6.68
N THR A 555 -7.54 18.22 -6.70
CA THR A 555 -7.50 17.03 -7.59
C THR A 555 -8.04 17.29 -9.00
N GLY A 556 -8.37 18.54 -9.33
CA GLY A 556 -8.91 18.95 -10.64
C GLY A 556 -10.44 19.01 -10.76
N MET A 557 -11.20 18.71 -9.71
CA MET A 557 -12.67 18.79 -9.77
C MET A 557 -13.18 20.24 -9.87
N LYS A 558 -14.20 20.44 -10.70
CA LYS A 558 -14.91 21.70 -10.91
C LYS A 558 -16.27 21.71 -10.19
N ASP A 559 -16.94 22.86 -10.19
CA ASP A 559 -18.24 23.03 -9.51
C ASP A 559 -19.30 22.04 -10.01
N GLU A 560 -19.32 21.81 -11.33
CA GLU A 560 -20.23 20.88 -11.99
C GLU A 560 -19.95 19.40 -11.67
N ASP A 561 -18.75 19.08 -11.16
CA ASP A 561 -18.37 17.71 -10.82
C ASP A 561 -18.93 17.28 -9.46
N PHE A 562 -19.24 18.22 -8.55
CA PHE A 562 -19.74 17.90 -7.21
C PHE A 562 -21.16 17.31 -7.17
N SER A 563 -21.89 17.38 -8.28
CA SER A 563 -23.20 16.73 -8.43
C SER A 563 -23.14 15.37 -9.14
N LYS A 564 -21.98 14.97 -9.68
CA LYS A 564 -21.78 13.72 -10.42
C LYS A 564 -21.39 12.59 -9.47
N PRO A 565 -21.66 11.31 -9.82
CA PRO A 565 -21.16 10.19 -9.04
C PRO A 565 -19.63 10.10 -9.10
N ILE A 566 -18.99 9.94 -7.94
CA ILE A 566 -17.55 9.69 -7.84
C ILE A 566 -17.32 8.18 -7.92
N ILE A 567 -16.59 7.75 -8.95
CA ILE A 567 -16.26 6.36 -9.23
C ILE A 567 -14.78 6.12 -8.90
N ALA A 568 -14.54 5.17 -8.00
CA ALA A 568 -13.19 4.72 -7.71
C ALA A 568 -12.68 3.76 -8.82
N VAL A 569 -11.55 4.07 -9.42
CA VAL A 569 -10.84 3.13 -10.30
C VAL A 569 -9.80 2.42 -9.46
N VAL A 570 -10.10 1.19 -9.05
CA VAL A 570 -9.25 0.37 -8.19
C VAL A 570 -8.27 -0.39 -9.08
N ASN A 571 -7.06 0.12 -9.21
CA ASN A 571 -6.01 -0.49 -10.02
C ASN A 571 -5.05 -1.31 -9.15
N SER A 572 -4.44 -2.34 -9.73
CA SER A 572 -3.44 -3.19 -9.07
C SER A 572 -2.10 -3.16 -9.80
N PHE A 573 -1.80 -2.05 -10.48
CA PHE A 573 -0.56 -1.88 -11.22
C PHE A 573 0.67 -2.00 -10.29
N THR A 574 1.64 -2.79 -10.74
CA THR A 574 2.97 -2.90 -10.14
C THR A 574 3.94 -3.44 -11.19
N GLN A 575 5.22 -3.08 -11.07
CA GLN A 575 6.28 -3.60 -11.95
C GLN A 575 6.82 -4.97 -11.51
N PHE A 576 6.51 -5.42 -10.29
CA PHE A 576 6.95 -6.72 -9.77
C PHE A 576 6.19 -7.91 -10.35
N VAL A 577 5.01 -7.69 -10.94
CA VAL A 577 4.07 -8.76 -11.32
C VAL A 577 3.80 -8.68 -12.82
N PRO A 578 4.26 -9.65 -13.65
CA PRO A 578 4.08 -9.63 -15.11
C PRO A 578 2.62 -9.54 -15.55
N GLY A 579 1.68 -10.04 -14.74
CA GLY A 579 0.25 -9.89 -15.00
C GLY A 579 -0.31 -8.50 -14.76
N HIS A 580 0.49 -7.58 -14.24
CA HIS A 580 0.05 -6.24 -13.82
C HIS A 580 0.89 -5.11 -14.43
N VAL A 581 2.05 -5.40 -15.04
CA VAL A 581 2.95 -4.38 -15.63
C VAL A 581 2.23 -3.48 -16.64
N HIS A 582 1.29 -4.02 -17.40
CA HIS A 582 0.56 -3.31 -18.45
C HIS A 582 -0.62 -2.49 -17.92
N LEU A 583 -0.97 -2.60 -16.64
CA LEU A 583 -2.15 -1.95 -16.07
C LEU A 583 -1.98 -0.44 -15.80
N LYS A 584 -0.74 0.07 -15.87
CA LYS A 584 -0.41 1.47 -15.56
C LYS A 584 -1.31 2.47 -16.29
N ASP A 585 -1.47 2.29 -17.60
CA ASP A 585 -2.21 3.24 -18.45
C ASP A 585 -3.70 2.85 -18.60
N LEU A 586 -4.06 1.64 -18.18
CA LEU A 586 -5.42 1.10 -18.26
C LEU A 586 -6.36 1.75 -17.24
N GLY A 587 -5.87 2.08 -16.04
CA GLY A 587 -6.64 2.84 -15.05
C GLY A 587 -7.06 4.21 -15.58
N GLN A 588 -6.13 4.93 -16.21
CA GLN A 588 -6.41 6.21 -16.87
C GLN A 588 -7.35 6.07 -18.07
N LEU A 589 -7.27 4.97 -18.83
CA LEU A 589 -8.20 4.68 -19.91
C LEU A 589 -9.64 4.52 -19.39
N VAL A 590 -9.83 3.77 -18.31
CA VAL A 590 -11.13 3.63 -17.64
C VAL A 590 -11.62 4.97 -17.07
N ALA A 591 -10.72 5.74 -16.45
CA ALA A 591 -11.05 7.05 -15.89
C ALA A 591 -11.63 8.01 -16.92
N ARG A 592 -10.99 8.12 -18.10
CA ARG A 592 -11.48 8.95 -19.21
C ARG A 592 -12.88 8.55 -19.69
N GLU A 593 -13.18 7.26 -19.69
CA GLU A 593 -14.47 6.73 -20.14
C GLU A 593 -15.59 6.97 -19.10
N ILE A 594 -15.24 6.92 -17.81
CA ILE A 594 -16.13 7.33 -16.71
C ILE A 594 -16.47 8.82 -16.84
N GLU A 595 -15.45 9.67 -17.05
CA GLU A 595 -15.63 11.12 -17.20
C GLU A 595 -16.49 11.45 -18.43
N ALA A 596 -16.24 10.77 -19.56
CA ALA A 596 -17.04 10.90 -20.77
C ALA A 596 -18.51 10.48 -20.58
N ALA A 597 -18.77 9.49 -19.71
CA ALA A 597 -20.14 9.07 -19.34
C ALA A 597 -20.82 9.99 -18.32
N GLY A 598 -20.12 11.03 -17.84
CA GLY A 598 -20.64 12.02 -16.90
C GLY A 598 -20.52 11.61 -15.43
N GLY A 599 -19.56 10.74 -15.10
CA GLY A 599 -19.08 10.51 -13.73
C GLY A 599 -17.81 11.31 -13.43
N VAL A 600 -17.26 11.13 -12.23
CA VAL A 600 -15.93 11.62 -11.84
C VAL A 600 -15.09 10.41 -11.50
N ALA A 601 -13.95 10.24 -12.17
CA ALA A 601 -13.04 9.13 -11.90
C ALA A 601 -11.94 9.54 -10.92
N LYS A 602 -11.65 8.66 -9.95
CA LYS A 602 -10.45 8.78 -9.11
C LYS A 602 -9.77 7.43 -9.01
N GLU A 603 -8.59 7.33 -9.63
CA GLU A 603 -7.77 6.13 -9.60
C GLU A 603 -6.93 6.06 -8.34
N PHE A 604 -6.85 4.88 -7.74
CA PHE A 604 -5.83 4.54 -6.76
C PHE A 604 -5.33 3.12 -6.98
N ASN A 605 -4.17 2.81 -6.41
CA ASN A 605 -3.55 1.50 -6.53
C ASN A 605 -3.65 0.72 -5.21
N THR A 606 -3.89 -0.59 -5.32
CA THR A 606 -3.66 -1.57 -4.25
C THR A 606 -2.44 -2.43 -4.57
N ILE A 607 -1.90 -3.12 -3.55
CA ILE A 607 -0.77 -4.03 -3.72
C ILE A 607 -1.12 -5.24 -4.62
N ALA A 608 -0.09 -5.87 -5.18
CA ALA A 608 -0.19 -7.17 -5.85
C ALA A 608 1.08 -7.98 -5.59
N VAL A 609 0.92 -9.27 -5.29
CA VAL A 609 2.00 -10.24 -5.11
C VAL A 609 1.92 -11.26 -6.24
N ASP A 610 3.06 -11.60 -6.84
CA ASP A 610 3.13 -12.64 -7.86
C ASP A 610 3.46 -13.99 -7.20
N ASP A 611 2.53 -14.94 -7.29
CA ASP A 611 2.75 -16.27 -6.74
C ASP A 611 3.87 -17.00 -7.49
N GLY A 612 3.99 -16.84 -8.80
CA GLY A 612 5.01 -17.51 -9.62
C GLY A 612 6.43 -17.14 -9.20
N ILE A 613 6.71 -15.85 -8.98
CA ILE A 613 7.99 -15.34 -8.49
C ILE A 613 8.17 -15.67 -7.01
N ALA A 614 7.10 -15.62 -6.21
CA ALA A 614 7.19 -15.87 -4.76
C ALA A 614 7.41 -17.35 -4.40
N MET A 615 7.18 -18.28 -5.34
CA MET A 615 7.33 -19.72 -5.13
C MET A 615 8.76 -20.10 -4.78
N GLY A 616 8.90 -21.03 -3.83
CA GLY A 616 10.18 -21.64 -3.51
C GLY A 616 11.02 -20.96 -2.44
N HIS A 617 10.52 -19.87 -1.87
CA HIS A 617 11.19 -19.15 -0.79
C HIS A 617 10.17 -18.47 0.15
N ASP A 618 10.65 -17.87 1.25
CA ASP A 618 9.82 -17.25 2.31
C ASP A 618 8.79 -16.21 1.81
N GLY A 619 8.98 -15.64 0.61
CA GLY A 619 8.00 -14.76 -0.03
C GLY A 619 6.60 -15.38 -0.19
N MET A 620 6.49 -16.70 -0.41
CA MET A 620 5.18 -17.36 -0.58
C MET A 620 4.29 -17.28 0.67
N LEU A 621 4.88 -17.08 1.85
CA LEU A 621 4.13 -16.90 3.10
C LEU A 621 3.22 -15.65 3.05
N TYR A 622 3.53 -14.68 2.17
CA TYR A 622 2.80 -13.41 2.02
C TYR A 622 1.71 -13.45 0.94
N SER A 623 1.64 -14.51 0.12
CA SER A 623 0.68 -14.61 -1.00
C SER A 623 -0.77 -14.56 -0.52
N LEU A 624 -1.27 -15.57 0.20
CA LEU A 624 -2.67 -15.59 0.64
C LEU A 624 -3.02 -14.42 1.57
N PRO A 625 -2.17 -14.03 2.56
CA PRO A 625 -2.45 -12.86 3.39
C PRO A 625 -2.62 -11.55 2.59
N SER A 626 -1.97 -11.41 1.43
CA SER A 626 -2.13 -10.23 0.57
C SER A 626 -3.58 -10.06 0.10
N ARG A 627 -4.37 -11.13 -0.05
CA ARG A 627 -5.79 -11.07 -0.40
C ARG A 627 -6.59 -10.22 0.60
N ASP A 628 -6.37 -10.46 1.89
CA ASP A 628 -7.05 -9.75 2.98
C ASP A 628 -6.57 -8.28 3.06
N ILE A 629 -5.28 -8.03 2.82
CA ILE A 629 -4.73 -6.66 2.76
C ILE A 629 -5.28 -5.88 1.57
N ILE A 630 -5.46 -6.52 0.41
CA ILE A 630 -6.10 -5.92 -0.76
C ILE A 630 -7.55 -5.58 -0.44
N ALA A 631 -8.28 -6.49 0.20
CA ALA A 631 -9.66 -6.24 0.60
C ALA A 631 -9.77 -5.01 1.51
N ASP A 632 -8.92 -4.92 2.53
CA ASP A 632 -8.88 -3.76 3.43
C ASP A 632 -8.46 -2.48 2.70
N SER A 633 -7.42 -2.54 1.87
CA SER A 633 -6.90 -1.35 1.16
C SER A 633 -7.99 -0.70 0.31
N VAL A 634 -8.78 -1.52 -0.40
CA VAL A 634 -9.93 -1.06 -1.18
C VAL A 634 -11.03 -0.50 -0.28
N GLU A 635 -11.35 -1.21 0.80
CA GLU A 635 -12.38 -0.80 1.77
C GLU A 635 -12.06 0.57 2.39
N TYR A 636 -10.83 0.77 2.86
CA TYR A 636 -10.35 2.03 3.43
C TYR A 636 -10.47 3.18 2.43
N MET A 637 -9.96 2.98 1.20
CA MET A 637 -9.97 4.02 0.18
C MET A 637 -11.38 4.42 -0.23
N VAL A 638 -12.26 3.44 -0.46
CA VAL A 638 -13.64 3.68 -0.89
C VAL A 638 -14.47 4.32 0.24
N ASN A 639 -14.37 3.83 1.47
CA ASN A 639 -15.13 4.38 2.59
C ASN A 639 -14.64 5.78 2.99
N ALA A 640 -13.33 6.00 3.11
CA ALA A 640 -12.78 7.29 3.52
C ALA A 640 -13.12 8.40 2.52
N HIS A 641 -13.08 8.11 1.21
CA HIS A 641 -13.41 9.08 0.17
C HIS A 641 -14.89 9.07 -0.21
N CYS A 642 -15.70 8.18 0.40
CA CYS A 642 -17.12 8.02 0.16
C CYS A 642 -17.45 7.83 -1.33
N ALA A 643 -16.68 7.02 -2.06
CA ALA A 643 -16.94 6.77 -3.47
C ALA A 643 -18.31 6.07 -3.67
N ASP A 644 -19.00 6.41 -4.77
CA ASP A 644 -20.36 5.97 -5.03
C ASP A 644 -20.41 4.57 -5.66
N ALA A 645 -19.42 4.25 -6.48
CA ALA A 645 -19.27 2.99 -7.19
C ALA A 645 -17.79 2.76 -7.53
N MET A 646 -17.45 1.58 -8.07
CA MET A 646 -16.05 1.28 -8.39
C MET A 646 -15.85 0.37 -9.61
N VAL A 647 -14.73 0.57 -10.31
CA VAL A 647 -14.22 -0.36 -11.32
C VAL A 647 -12.99 -1.06 -10.75
N CYS A 648 -13.03 -2.38 -10.67
CA CYS A 648 -11.94 -3.19 -10.15
C CYS A 648 -11.09 -3.73 -11.30
N ILE A 649 -9.87 -3.20 -11.44
CA ILE A 649 -8.85 -3.65 -12.39
C ILE A 649 -7.91 -4.62 -11.67
N SER A 650 -8.23 -5.91 -11.80
CA SER A 650 -7.50 -7.04 -11.19
C SER A 650 -6.79 -7.89 -12.25
N ASN A 651 -5.97 -8.88 -11.87
CA ASN A 651 -5.57 -9.91 -12.83
C ASN A 651 -5.04 -11.19 -12.16
N CYS A 652 -3.97 -11.08 -11.38
CA CYS A 652 -3.25 -12.19 -10.79
C CYS A 652 -3.99 -12.80 -9.59
N ASP A 653 -3.50 -13.95 -9.14
CA ASP A 653 -4.13 -14.94 -8.26
C ASP A 653 -4.96 -14.35 -7.10
N LYS A 654 -4.31 -13.60 -6.20
CA LYS A 654 -4.93 -13.15 -4.94
C LYS A 654 -5.61 -11.78 -5.05
N ILE A 655 -5.46 -11.10 -6.18
CA ILE A 655 -5.95 -9.73 -6.40
C ILE A 655 -7.45 -9.74 -6.68
N THR A 656 -7.89 -10.54 -7.66
CA THR A 656 -9.31 -10.68 -8.01
C THR A 656 -10.18 -11.07 -6.80
N PRO A 657 -9.84 -12.10 -6.00
CA PRO A 657 -10.61 -12.42 -4.81
C PRO A 657 -10.53 -11.34 -3.71
N GLY A 658 -9.39 -10.67 -3.51
CA GLY A 658 -9.28 -9.57 -2.55
C GLY A 658 -10.20 -8.39 -2.90
N MET A 659 -10.22 -8.00 -4.17
CA MET A 659 -11.15 -6.97 -4.66
C MET A 659 -12.63 -7.42 -4.61
N LEU A 660 -12.92 -8.71 -4.86
CA LEU A 660 -14.28 -9.26 -4.70
C LEU A 660 -14.73 -9.24 -3.24
N MET A 661 -13.87 -9.60 -2.30
CA MET A 661 -14.16 -9.48 -0.87
C MET A 661 -14.49 -8.03 -0.49
N ALA A 662 -13.69 -7.06 -0.93
CA ALA A 662 -13.99 -5.64 -0.72
C ALA A 662 -15.33 -5.22 -1.33
N ALA A 663 -15.62 -5.67 -2.55
CA ALA A 663 -16.89 -5.39 -3.22
C ALA A 663 -18.09 -5.92 -2.43
N MET A 664 -17.96 -7.12 -1.87
CA MET A 664 -18.99 -7.69 -1.02
C MET A 664 -19.12 -6.95 0.31
N ARG A 665 -18.03 -6.53 0.96
CA ARG A 665 -18.07 -5.70 2.19
C ARG A 665 -18.73 -4.34 1.97
N LEU A 666 -18.32 -3.64 0.91
CA LEU A 666 -18.74 -2.27 0.61
C LEU A 666 -20.17 -2.20 0.04
N ASN A 667 -20.56 -3.24 -0.70
CA ASN A 667 -21.86 -3.38 -1.34
C ASN A 667 -22.34 -2.12 -2.10
N ILE A 668 -21.46 -1.55 -2.92
CA ILE A 668 -21.77 -0.47 -3.88
C ILE A 668 -21.67 -0.99 -5.32
N PRO A 669 -22.28 -0.32 -6.31
CA PRO A 669 -22.18 -0.75 -7.70
C PRO A 669 -20.73 -0.97 -8.13
N VAL A 670 -20.47 -2.09 -8.80
CA VAL A 670 -19.12 -2.54 -9.16
C VAL A 670 -19.10 -3.22 -10.53
N ILE A 671 -18.03 -3.01 -11.29
CA ILE A 671 -17.69 -3.82 -12.47
C ILE A 671 -16.24 -4.28 -12.34
N PHE A 672 -16.02 -5.58 -12.59
CA PHE A 672 -14.69 -6.16 -12.70
C PHE A 672 -14.24 -6.21 -14.16
N VAL A 673 -13.04 -5.69 -14.42
CA VAL A 673 -12.35 -5.81 -15.71
C VAL A 673 -10.89 -6.18 -15.45
N SER A 674 -10.52 -7.41 -15.80
CA SER A 674 -9.19 -7.94 -15.52
C SER A 674 -8.15 -7.44 -16.54
N GLY A 675 -6.86 -7.58 -16.24
CA GLY A 675 -5.76 -7.32 -17.17
C GLY A 675 -5.73 -8.28 -18.36
N GLY A 676 -6.22 -9.50 -18.17
CA GLY A 676 -6.30 -10.56 -19.18
C GLY A 676 -5.16 -11.56 -19.08
N PRO A 677 -5.36 -12.80 -19.57
CA PRO A 677 -4.33 -13.81 -19.68
C PRO A 677 -3.23 -13.41 -20.67
N MET A 678 -2.00 -13.83 -20.36
CA MET A 678 -0.90 -13.81 -21.31
C MET A 678 -1.12 -14.86 -22.41
N GLU A 679 -0.46 -14.66 -23.55
CA GLU A 679 -0.45 -15.66 -24.61
C GLU A 679 0.33 -16.92 -24.18
N ALA A 680 -0.07 -18.09 -24.67
CA ALA A 680 0.68 -19.31 -24.38
C ALA A 680 2.05 -19.30 -25.08
N GLY A 681 3.10 -19.64 -24.33
CA GLY A 681 4.46 -19.81 -24.84
C GLY A 681 4.53 -20.92 -25.88
N LYS A 682 5.45 -20.82 -26.85
CA LYS A 682 5.64 -21.83 -27.90
C LYS A 682 7.11 -22.01 -28.18
N THR A 683 7.61 -23.23 -28.14
CA THR A 683 8.98 -23.53 -28.58
C THR A 683 9.10 -24.91 -29.24
N ARG A 684 10.20 -25.15 -29.96
CA ARG A 684 10.49 -26.40 -30.67
C ARG A 684 11.51 -27.20 -29.87
N LEU A 685 11.07 -28.28 -29.23
CA LEU A 685 11.95 -29.11 -28.40
C LEU A 685 12.07 -30.52 -28.96
N ALA A 686 13.27 -31.09 -28.85
CA ALA A 686 13.46 -32.51 -29.04
C ALA A 686 12.85 -33.27 -27.86
N ASN A 687 11.93 -34.19 -28.13
CA ASN A 687 11.38 -35.08 -27.12
C ASN A 687 12.48 -36.01 -26.61
N PRO A 688 12.78 -36.05 -25.30
CA PRO A 688 13.88 -36.84 -24.77
C PRO A 688 13.78 -38.34 -25.08
N LYS A 689 12.55 -38.87 -25.20
CA LYS A 689 12.26 -40.29 -25.46
C LYS A 689 12.28 -40.63 -26.95
N THR A 690 11.61 -39.84 -27.78
CA THR A 690 11.47 -40.14 -29.22
C THR A 690 12.56 -39.51 -30.08
N LYS A 691 13.31 -38.55 -29.53
CA LYS A 691 14.30 -37.70 -30.21
C LYS A 691 13.73 -36.90 -31.40
N ALA A 692 12.41 -36.82 -31.54
CA ALA A 692 11.75 -36.01 -32.55
C ALA A 692 11.59 -34.56 -32.07
N ILE A 693 11.75 -33.59 -32.97
CA ILE A 693 11.48 -32.18 -32.68
C ILE A 693 9.98 -31.93 -32.79
N GLU A 694 9.36 -31.46 -31.71
CA GLU A 694 7.94 -31.19 -31.61
C GLU A 694 7.71 -29.72 -31.22
N LEU A 695 6.68 -29.09 -31.80
CA LEU A 695 6.23 -27.76 -31.35
C LEU A 695 5.41 -27.96 -30.07
N LYS A 696 5.91 -27.44 -28.95
CA LYS A 696 5.27 -27.55 -27.65
C LYS A 696 4.69 -26.19 -27.24
N LYS A 697 3.40 -26.17 -26.85
CA LYS A 697 2.83 -25.04 -26.10
C LYS A 697 3.34 -25.12 -24.67
N LEU A 698 3.73 -23.98 -24.11
CA LEU A 698 4.37 -23.83 -22.81
C LEU A 698 3.57 -22.87 -21.92
N ASP A 699 3.66 -23.15 -20.62
CA ASP A 699 3.32 -22.25 -19.55
C ASP A 699 4.42 -22.26 -18.46
N LEU A 700 4.21 -21.51 -17.38
CA LEU A 700 5.13 -21.45 -16.24
C LEU A 700 5.42 -22.83 -15.63
N VAL A 701 4.41 -23.70 -15.54
CA VAL A 701 4.54 -25.03 -14.91
C VAL A 701 5.41 -25.93 -15.77
N ASP A 702 5.28 -25.86 -17.10
CA ASP A 702 6.17 -26.57 -18.02
C ASP A 702 7.64 -26.19 -17.80
N ALA A 703 7.95 -24.91 -17.60
CA ALA A 703 9.32 -24.46 -17.32
C ALA A 703 9.87 -25.07 -16.03
N MET A 704 9.08 -25.09 -14.98
CA MET A 704 9.48 -25.66 -13.68
C MET A 704 9.68 -27.18 -13.74
N VAL A 705 8.79 -27.90 -14.43
CA VAL A 705 8.89 -29.36 -14.59
C VAL A 705 10.13 -29.73 -15.41
N ILE A 706 10.38 -29.02 -16.51
CA ILE A 706 11.54 -29.26 -17.38
C ILE A 706 12.85 -28.94 -16.64
N ALA A 707 12.92 -27.86 -15.87
CA ALA A 707 14.11 -27.49 -15.09
C ALA A 707 14.51 -28.56 -14.06
N ALA A 708 13.58 -29.41 -13.60
CA ALA A 708 13.84 -30.46 -12.63
C ALA A 708 14.13 -31.84 -13.26
N ASP A 709 13.94 -31.99 -14.58
CA ASP A 709 14.13 -33.24 -15.31
C ASP A 709 15.54 -33.28 -15.91
N GLN A 710 16.40 -34.13 -15.34
CA GLN A 710 17.80 -34.31 -15.74
C GLN A 710 17.97 -34.81 -17.20
N SER A 711 16.90 -35.20 -17.88
CA SER A 711 16.96 -35.60 -19.30
C SER A 711 17.02 -34.42 -20.28
N TYR A 712 16.78 -33.19 -19.80
CA TYR A 712 16.94 -31.94 -20.55
C TYR A 712 18.29 -31.29 -20.25
N THR A 713 18.89 -30.65 -21.27
CA THR A 713 20.13 -29.88 -21.08
C THR A 713 19.85 -28.47 -20.59
N ASP A 714 20.82 -27.81 -19.95
CA ASP A 714 20.70 -26.43 -19.47
C ASP A 714 20.32 -25.45 -20.60
N GLU A 715 20.79 -25.68 -21.83
CA GLU A 715 20.42 -24.87 -22.99
C GLU A 715 18.93 -25.03 -23.35
N GLN A 716 18.40 -26.26 -23.26
CA GLN A 716 16.98 -26.53 -23.50
C GLN A 716 16.11 -25.91 -22.40
N VAL A 717 16.56 -25.98 -21.14
CA VAL A 717 15.89 -25.31 -20.01
C VAL A 717 15.86 -23.80 -20.24
N ALA A 718 16.98 -23.19 -20.61
CA ALA A 718 17.07 -21.75 -20.89
C ALA A 718 16.21 -21.32 -22.09
N GLU A 719 16.05 -22.17 -23.11
CA GLU A 719 15.13 -21.93 -24.23
C GLU A 719 13.67 -21.93 -23.78
N VAL A 720 13.28 -22.87 -22.91
CA VAL A 720 11.94 -22.94 -22.32
C VAL A 720 11.67 -21.73 -21.44
N GLU A 721 12.61 -21.37 -20.57
CA GLU A 721 12.52 -20.19 -19.70
C GLU A 721 12.21 -18.91 -20.49
N ARG A 722 12.96 -18.65 -21.56
CA ARG A 722 12.76 -17.48 -22.44
C ARG A 722 11.42 -17.48 -23.19
N SER A 723 10.75 -18.62 -23.28
CA SER A 723 9.58 -18.80 -24.13
C SER A 723 8.27 -19.04 -23.36
N ALA A 724 8.33 -19.43 -22.08
CA ALA A 724 7.17 -19.86 -21.31
C ALA A 724 6.16 -18.74 -21.00
N CYS A 725 6.66 -17.53 -20.74
CA CYS A 725 5.85 -16.34 -20.41
C CYS A 725 6.14 -15.21 -21.42
N PRO A 726 5.67 -15.32 -22.68
CA PRO A 726 6.10 -14.43 -23.74
C PRO A 726 5.53 -13.00 -23.61
N THR A 727 4.40 -12.80 -22.93
CA THR A 727 3.70 -11.52 -22.92
C THR A 727 3.27 -11.09 -21.51
N CYS A 728 2.86 -9.82 -21.36
CA CYS A 728 2.10 -9.38 -20.18
C CYS A 728 0.77 -10.15 -20.06
N GLY A 729 0.22 -10.18 -18.84
CA GLY A 729 -1.05 -10.83 -18.51
C GLY A 729 -0.92 -11.88 -17.39
N SER A 730 -2.05 -12.35 -16.86
CA SER A 730 -2.09 -13.49 -15.93
C SER A 730 -1.56 -14.75 -16.62
N CYS A 731 -1.22 -15.81 -15.89
CA CYS A 731 -0.70 -17.04 -16.49
C CYS A 731 -1.53 -17.54 -17.70
N SER A 732 -0.95 -18.31 -18.62
CA SER A 732 -1.67 -18.75 -19.83
C SER A 732 -2.62 -19.95 -19.62
N GLY A 733 -2.43 -20.71 -18.54
CA GLY A 733 -3.24 -21.87 -18.16
C GLY A 733 -4.44 -21.54 -17.26
N MET A 734 -5.31 -22.51 -16.99
CA MET A 734 -6.44 -22.41 -16.05
C MET A 734 -5.97 -22.57 -14.60
N PHE A 735 -5.07 -21.69 -14.16
CA PHE A 735 -4.64 -21.53 -12.77
C PHE A 735 -5.57 -20.55 -12.04
N THR A 736 -5.28 -20.23 -10.76
CA THR A 736 -6.21 -19.45 -9.92
C THR A 736 -6.56 -18.10 -10.50
N ALA A 737 -5.59 -17.35 -11.04
CA ALA A 737 -5.82 -16.04 -11.65
C ALA A 737 -6.92 -16.10 -12.71
N ASN A 738 -6.78 -17.00 -13.69
CA ASN A 738 -7.78 -17.13 -14.75
C ASN A 738 -9.06 -17.77 -14.26
N SER A 739 -9.02 -18.77 -13.37
CA SER A 739 -10.24 -19.33 -12.78
C SER A 739 -11.05 -18.21 -12.10
N MET A 740 -10.44 -17.38 -11.24
CA MET A 740 -11.12 -16.27 -10.58
C MET A 740 -11.62 -15.21 -11.56
N ASN A 741 -10.85 -14.85 -12.60
CA ASN A 741 -11.29 -13.90 -13.62
C ASN A 741 -12.45 -14.44 -14.47
N CYS A 742 -12.54 -15.76 -14.67
CA CYS A 742 -13.67 -16.41 -15.33
C CYS A 742 -14.89 -16.47 -14.41
N LEU A 743 -14.68 -16.70 -13.11
CA LEU A 743 -15.76 -16.77 -12.12
C LEU A 743 -16.49 -15.44 -11.94
N THR A 744 -15.83 -14.31 -12.15
CA THR A 744 -16.50 -13.00 -12.10
C THR A 744 -17.54 -12.83 -13.21
N GLU A 745 -17.39 -13.51 -14.36
CA GLU A 745 -18.40 -13.55 -15.42
C GLU A 745 -19.63 -14.37 -14.99
N ALA A 746 -19.42 -15.54 -14.36
CA ALA A 746 -20.50 -16.39 -13.86
C ALA A 746 -21.24 -15.80 -12.64
N LEU A 747 -20.53 -15.07 -11.77
CA LEU A 747 -21.12 -14.25 -10.71
C LEU A 747 -21.94 -13.09 -11.28
N GLY A 748 -21.74 -12.73 -12.55
CA GLY A 748 -22.43 -11.63 -13.20
C GLY A 748 -21.82 -10.26 -12.93
N LEU A 749 -20.58 -10.18 -12.41
CA LEU A 749 -19.91 -8.93 -12.03
C LEU A 749 -18.91 -8.42 -13.09
N SER A 750 -18.70 -9.18 -14.17
CA SER A 750 -17.83 -8.83 -15.30
C SER A 750 -18.56 -8.84 -16.65
N LEU A 751 -17.93 -8.22 -17.64
CA LEU A 751 -18.35 -8.29 -19.03
C LEU A 751 -17.90 -9.62 -19.67
N PRO A 752 -18.62 -10.14 -20.69
CA PRO A 752 -18.23 -11.37 -21.37
C PRO A 752 -16.86 -11.26 -22.03
N GLY A 753 -16.03 -12.30 -21.86
CA GLY A 753 -14.65 -12.34 -22.38
C GLY A 753 -13.61 -11.75 -21.41
N ASN A 754 -14.03 -11.26 -20.24
CA ASN A 754 -13.14 -10.76 -19.19
C ASN A 754 -11.98 -11.73 -18.90
N GLY A 755 -12.28 -12.99 -18.60
CA GLY A 755 -11.30 -13.99 -18.20
C GLY A 755 -10.58 -14.69 -19.35
N THR A 756 -10.98 -14.47 -20.62
CA THR A 756 -10.52 -15.30 -21.74
C THR A 756 -9.83 -14.55 -22.89
N VAL A 757 -10.15 -13.28 -23.14
CA VAL A 757 -9.44 -12.50 -24.18
C VAL A 757 -8.01 -12.21 -23.73
N VAL A 758 -6.99 -12.58 -24.50
CA VAL A 758 -5.59 -12.31 -24.13
C VAL A 758 -5.28 -10.81 -23.97
N ALA A 759 -4.38 -10.48 -23.04
CA ALA A 759 -4.03 -9.10 -22.66
C ALA A 759 -3.51 -8.24 -23.83
N THR A 760 -2.83 -8.89 -24.78
CA THR A 760 -2.21 -8.27 -25.96
C THR A 760 -3.20 -7.96 -27.07
N HIS A 761 -4.40 -8.55 -27.08
CA HIS A 761 -5.32 -8.41 -28.21
C HIS A 761 -6.12 -7.09 -28.14
N ALA A 762 -6.22 -6.38 -29.27
CA ALA A 762 -6.82 -5.04 -29.36
C ALA A 762 -8.29 -4.98 -28.90
N ASP A 763 -9.08 -6.03 -29.14
CA ASP A 763 -10.47 -6.10 -28.69
C ASP A 763 -10.64 -5.96 -27.18
N ARG A 764 -9.59 -6.28 -26.40
CA ARG A 764 -9.63 -6.14 -24.94
C ARG A 764 -9.77 -4.69 -24.50
N GLU A 765 -9.27 -3.73 -25.28
CA GLU A 765 -9.43 -2.30 -25.00
C GLU A 765 -10.92 -1.93 -24.87
N GLN A 766 -11.78 -2.56 -25.66
CA GLN A 766 -13.22 -2.31 -25.62
C GLN A 766 -13.87 -2.80 -24.33
N LEU A 767 -13.33 -3.84 -23.66
CA LEU A 767 -13.82 -4.27 -22.36
C LEU A 767 -13.60 -3.19 -21.29
N PHE A 768 -12.42 -2.57 -21.27
CA PHE A 768 -12.12 -1.47 -20.35
C PHE A 768 -12.99 -0.25 -20.63
N LYS A 769 -13.16 0.14 -21.90
CA LYS A 769 -14.03 1.26 -22.28
C LYS A 769 -15.48 1.01 -21.88
N ARG A 770 -16.00 -0.20 -22.14
CA ARG A 770 -17.36 -0.59 -21.75
C ARG A 770 -17.54 -0.63 -20.24
N ALA A 771 -16.53 -1.09 -19.48
CA ALA A 771 -16.57 -1.09 -18.02
C ALA A 771 -16.66 0.35 -17.46
N GLY A 772 -15.84 1.27 -17.97
CA GLY A 772 -15.86 2.68 -17.55
C GLY A 772 -17.19 3.39 -17.85
N ARG A 773 -17.83 3.09 -18.98
CA ARG A 773 -19.18 3.62 -19.28
C ARG A 773 -20.26 2.94 -18.44
N GLY A 774 -20.20 1.62 -18.34
CA GLY A 774 -21.19 0.79 -17.66
C GLY A 774 -21.30 1.11 -16.16
N ILE A 775 -20.19 1.39 -15.49
CA ILE A 775 -20.21 1.64 -14.04
C ILE A 775 -20.98 2.93 -13.68
N VAL A 776 -20.90 3.96 -14.52
CA VAL A 776 -21.64 5.22 -14.33
C VAL A 776 -23.14 4.96 -14.47
N GLU A 777 -23.53 4.13 -15.44
CA GLU A 777 -24.91 3.70 -15.61
C GLU A 777 -25.42 2.90 -14.41
N LEU A 778 -24.64 1.94 -13.90
CA LEU A 778 -25.01 1.18 -12.70
C LEU A 778 -25.14 2.06 -11.46
N ALA A 779 -24.25 3.06 -11.31
CA ALA A 779 -24.34 4.04 -10.23
C ALA A 779 -25.64 4.84 -10.31
N ARG A 780 -26.01 5.35 -11.49
CA ARG A 780 -27.30 6.06 -11.68
C ARG A 780 -28.49 5.15 -11.43
N ARG A 781 -28.48 3.91 -11.95
CA ARG A 781 -29.55 2.94 -11.70
C ARG A 781 -29.76 2.68 -10.20
N TYR A 782 -28.69 2.55 -9.42
CA TYR A 782 -28.83 2.37 -7.98
C TYR A 782 -29.32 3.64 -7.25
N TYR A 783 -28.64 4.77 -7.40
CA TYR A 783 -28.90 5.96 -6.59
C TYR A 783 -30.04 6.84 -7.12
N GLU A 784 -30.28 6.87 -8.44
CA GLU A 784 -31.31 7.71 -9.07
C GLU A 784 -32.58 6.93 -9.42
N GLN A 785 -32.45 5.63 -9.76
CA GLN A 785 -33.57 4.77 -10.16
C GLN A 785 -33.95 3.72 -9.09
N GLU A 786 -33.30 3.76 -7.94
CA GLU A 786 -33.55 2.88 -6.77
C GLU A 786 -33.40 1.39 -7.06
N GLU A 787 -32.51 1.05 -8.01
CA GLU A 787 -32.39 -0.29 -8.53
C GLU A 787 -31.37 -1.13 -7.74
N ALA A 788 -31.72 -1.55 -6.52
CA ALA A 788 -30.83 -2.30 -5.64
C ALA A 788 -30.28 -3.62 -6.22
N ARG A 789 -30.90 -4.18 -7.28
CA ARG A 789 -30.41 -5.42 -7.92
C ARG A 789 -29.07 -5.28 -8.64
N VAL A 790 -28.57 -4.05 -8.85
CA VAL A 790 -27.25 -3.80 -9.47
C VAL A 790 -26.09 -3.86 -8.48
N LEU A 791 -26.39 -3.98 -7.18
CA LEU A 791 -25.38 -4.12 -6.13
C LEU A 791 -24.76 -5.52 -6.14
N PRO A 792 -23.48 -5.66 -5.76
CA PRO A 792 -22.78 -6.94 -5.84
C PRO A 792 -23.40 -8.03 -4.95
N ARG A 793 -23.99 -7.70 -3.78
CA ARG A 793 -24.68 -8.71 -2.95
C ARG A 793 -25.99 -9.20 -3.55
N ALA A 794 -26.58 -8.48 -4.51
CA ALA A 794 -27.86 -8.86 -5.12
C ALA A 794 -27.76 -10.09 -6.05
N VAL A 795 -26.55 -10.50 -6.44
CA VAL A 795 -26.32 -11.72 -7.23
C VAL A 795 -26.80 -12.98 -6.47
N GLY A 796 -26.73 -12.94 -5.13
CA GLY A 796 -27.30 -13.95 -4.23
C GLY A 796 -26.68 -15.34 -4.35
N PHE A 797 -27.23 -16.28 -3.57
CA PHE A 797 -26.72 -17.66 -3.46
C PHE A 797 -26.62 -18.39 -4.81
N LYS A 798 -27.61 -18.22 -5.70
CA LYS A 798 -27.64 -18.86 -7.02
C LYS A 798 -26.46 -18.47 -7.91
N ALA A 799 -25.98 -17.22 -7.82
CA ALA A 799 -24.81 -16.80 -8.59
C ALA A 799 -23.52 -17.47 -8.08
N PHE A 800 -23.42 -17.71 -6.77
CA PHE A 800 -22.31 -18.51 -6.21
C PHE A 800 -22.38 -19.98 -6.66
N GLU A 801 -23.58 -20.56 -6.75
CA GLU A 801 -23.74 -21.88 -7.36
C GLU A 801 -23.33 -21.89 -8.84
N ASN A 802 -23.69 -20.85 -9.62
CA ASN A 802 -23.27 -20.72 -11.01
C ASN A 802 -21.75 -20.62 -11.13
N ALA A 803 -21.11 -19.81 -10.28
CA ALA A 803 -19.65 -19.69 -10.24
C ALA A 803 -19.00 -21.04 -9.91
N MET A 804 -19.42 -21.70 -8.83
CA MET A 804 -18.88 -23.00 -8.47
C MET A 804 -19.15 -24.07 -9.56
N THR A 805 -20.32 -24.03 -10.20
CA THR A 805 -20.66 -24.92 -11.33
C THR A 805 -19.71 -24.69 -12.50
N LEU A 806 -19.45 -23.44 -12.87
CA LEU A 806 -18.47 -23.10 -13.90
C LEU A 806 -17.09 -23.64 -13.54
N ASP A 807 -16.63 -23.42 -12.32
CA ASP A 807 -15.31 -23.84 -11.86
C ASP A 807 -15.12 -25.37 -11.89
N ILE A 808 -16.13 -26.12 -11.42
CA ILE A 808 -16.17 -27.57 -11.51
C ILE A 808 -16.14 -28.04 -12.97
N ALA A 809 -16.91 -27.38 -13.84
CA ALA A 809 -17.00 -27.74 -15.25
C ALA A 809 -15.70 -27.51 -16.02
N MET A 810 -14.91 -26.52 -15.60
CA MET A 810 -13.60 -26.25 -16.16
C MET A 810 -12.49 -27.11 -15.55
N GLY A 811 -12.76 -27.75 -14.42
CA GLY A 811 -11.70 -28.32 -13.57
C GLY A 811 -10.70 -27.23 -13.18
N GLY A 812 -11.20 -26.12 -12.64
CA GLY A 812 -10.41 -24.96 -12.23
C GLY A 812 -9.48 -25.22 -11.05
N SER A 813 -8.85 -24.16 -10.55
CA SER A 813 -7.91 -24.24 -9.42
C SER A 813 -8.62 -24.64 -8.12
N THR A 814 -8.03 -25.49 -7.26
CA THR A 814 -8.63 -25.77 -5.95
C THR A 814 -8.70 -24.54 -5.04
N ASN A 815 -7.87 -23.52 -5.28
CA ASN A 815 -7.89 -22.26 -4.55
C ASN A 815 -9.20 -21.47 -4.72
N THR A 816 -9.94 -21.69 -5.81
CA THR A 816 -11.24 -21.03 -6.02
C THR A 816 -12.25 -21.41 -4.94
N VAL A 817 -12.20 -22.64 -4.41
CA VAL A 817 -13.03 -23.09 -3.28
C VAL A 817 -12.78 -22.19 -2.07
N LEU A 818 -11.51 -22.00 -1.71
CA LEU A 818 -11.10 -21.12 -0.61
C LEU A 818 -11.59 -19.68 -0.84
N HIS A 819 -11.43 -19.18 -2.06
CA HIS A 819 -11.80 -17.80 -2.41
C HIS A 819 -13.31 -17.58 -2.46
N LEU A 820 -14.09 -18.48 -3.04
CA LEU A 820 -15.55 -18.39 -3.09
C LEU A 820 -16.17 -18.47 -1.69
N LEU A 821 -15.65 -19.33 -0.82
CA LEU A 821 -16.07 -19.39 0.59
C LEU A 821 -15.79 -18.06 1.31
N ALA A 822 -14.61 -17.46 1.08
CA ALA A 822 -14.26 -16.16 1.64
C ALA A 822 -15.20 -15.06 1.14
N ILE A 823 -15.41 -14.98 -0.18
CA ILE A 823 -16.27 -13.97 -0.81
C ILE A 823 -17.73 -14.14 -0.35
N ALA A 824 -18.22 -15.37 -0.25
CA ALA A 824 -19.58 -15.65 0.23
C ALA A 824 -19.77 -15.18 1.67
N ARG A 825 -18.79 -15.40 2.54
CA ARG A 825 -18.83 -14.93 3.93
C ARG A 825 -18.85 -13.40 4.03
N GLU A 826 -18.02 -12.71 3.25
CA GLU A 826 -18.03 -11.23 3.16
C GLU A 826 -19.32 -10.67 2.52
N ALA A 827 -19.99 -11.49 1.70
CA ALA A 827 -21.31 -11.20 1.14
C ALA A 827 -22.46 -11.54 2.08
N GLU A 828 -22.18 -12.14 3.25
CA GLU A 828 -23.16 -12.66 4.20
C GLU A 828 -24.10 -13.73 3.58
N ILE A 829 -23.54 -14.56 2.69
CA ILE A 829 -24.22 -15.67 2.02
C ILE A 829 -23.74 -16.99 2.64
N ASP A 830 -24.70 -17.82 3.05
CA ASP A 830 -24.45 -19.14 3.67
C ASP A 830 -24.09 -20.21 2.62
N PHE A 831 -22.93 -20.04 1.97
CA PHE A 831 -22.38 -20.98 1.00
C PHE A 831 -21.21 -21.75 1.61
N THR A 832 -21.27 -23.08 1.60
CA THR A 832 -20.37 -23.94 2.39
C THR A 832 -19.71 -25.04 1.57
N MET A 833 -18.74 -25.74 2.17
CA MET A 833 -18.13 -26.94 1.59
C MET A 833 -19.16 -28.03 1.20
N LYS A 834 -20.30 -28.10 1.88
CA LYS A 834 -21.38 -29.05 1.55
C LYS A 834 -22.05 -28.72 0.22
N ASP A 835 -22.20 -27.44 -0.10
CA ASP A 835 -22.76 -27.00 -1.37
C ASP A 835 -21.82 -27.32 -2.53
N ILE A 836 -20.52 -27.11 -2.30
CA ILE A 836 -19.48 -27.46 -3.26
C ILE A 836 -19.46 -28.97 -3.52
N ASP A 837 -19.52 -29.81 -2.48
CA ASP A 837 -19.61 -31.26 -2.67
C ASP A 837 -20.86 -31.65 -3.47
N ARG A 838 -22.03 -31.14 -3.07
CA ARG A 838 -23.31 -31.40 -3.76
C ARG A 838 -23.24 -31.05 -5.25
N LEU A 839 -22.66 -29.89 -5.60
CA LEU A 839 -22.48 -29.48 -6.99
C LEU A 839 -21.48 -30.40 -7.70
N SER A 840 -20.33 -30.68 -7.08
CA SER A 840 -19.26 -31.48 -7.69
C SER A 840 -19.69 -32.88 -8.13
N ARG A 841 -20.67 -33.47 -7.45
CA ARG A 841 -21.23 -34.79 -7.78
C ARG A 841 -22.10 -34.81 -9.03
N SER A 842 -22.60 -33.65 -9.46
CA SER A 842 -23.66 -33.57 -10.47
C SER A 842 -23.35 -32.67 -11.67
N VAL A 843 -22.30 -31.86 -11.56
CA VAL A 843 -21.83 -30.97 -12.62
C VAL A 843 -20.79 -31.70 -13.47
N PRO A 844 -20.94 -31.76 -14.80
CA PRO A 844 -20.00 -32.42 -15.69
C PRO A 844 -18.70 -31.62 -15.84
N GLN A 845 -17.59 -32.30 -16.16
CA GLN A 845 -16.38 -31.65 -16.64
C GLN A 845 -16.45 -31.43 -18.16
N LEU A 846 -16.70 -30.19 -18.59
CA LEU A 846 -16.92 -29.83 -19.99
C LEU A 846 -15.66 -29.36 -20.72
N CYS A 847 -14.67 -28.83 -20.00
CA CYS A 847 -13.39 -28.48 -20.59
C CYS A 847 -12.22 -29.00 -19.75
N LYS A 848 -11.09 -29.16 -20.43
CA LYS A 848 -9.83 -29.62 -19.85
C LYS A 848 -8.75 -28.72 -20.45
N VAL A 849 -8.17 -27.86 -19.62
CA VAL A 849 -7.21 -26.81 -20.00
C VAL A 849 -5.94 -27.02 -19.17
N ALA A 850 -4.78 -26.57 -19.66
CA ALA A 850 -3.52 -26.59 -18.91
C ALA A 850 -3.75 -26.15 -17.44
N PRO A 851 -3.30 -26.94 -16.45
CA PRO A 851 -2.36 -28.05 -16.54
C PRO A 851 -3.00 -29.43 -16.78
N ASN A 852 -4.33 -29.53 -16.87
CA ASN A 852 -5.05 -30.81 -16.97
C ASN A 852 -4.87 -31.48 -18.36
N THR A 853 -4.38 -30.73 -19.35
CA THR A 853 -4.00 -31.19 -20.68
C THR A 853 -2.93 -30.27 -21.25
N ASN A 854 -2.12 -30.78 -22.16
CA ASN A 854 -1.14 -29.97 -22.90
C ASN A 854 -1.73 -29.40 -24.21
N LYS A 855 -2.99 -29.71 -24.54
CA LYS A 855 -3.62 -29.36 -25.82
C LYS A 855 -4.17 -27.92 -25.83
N TYR A 856 -4.76 -27.49 -24.72
CA TYR A 856 -5.55 -26.27 -24.64
C TYR A 856 -5.06 -25.34 -23.53
N HIS A 857 -5.00 -24.05 -23.84
CA HIS A 857 -4.75 -22.92 -22.93
C HIS A 857 -5.96 -21.96 -22.95
N ILE A 858 -5.94 -20.88 -22.17
CA ILE A 858 -7.08 -19.95 -22.11
C ILE A 858 -7.42 -19.32 -23.47
N GLU A 859 -6.41 -19.06 -24.30
CA GLU A 859 -6.60 -18.57 -25.68
C GLU A 859 -7.48 -19.51 -26.54
N ASP A 860 -7.43 -20.82 -26.28
CA ASP A 860 -8.26 -21.81 -26.97
C ASP A 860 -9.69 -21.85 -26.40
N VAL A 861 -9.86 -21.61 -25.10
CA VAL A 861 -11.18 -21.46 -24.46
C VAL A 861 -11.91 -20.25 -25.04
N HIS A 862 -11.19 -19.14 -25.24
CA HIS A 862 -11.73 -17.95 -25.88
C HIS A 862 -12.26 -18.27 -27.29
N ARG A 863 -11.43 -18.94 -28.10
CA ARG A 863 -11.78 -19.39 -29.46
C ARG A 863 -13.03 -20.30 -29.50
N ALA A 864 -13.27 -21.06 -28.43
CA ALA A 864 -14.43 -21.95 -28.33
C ALA A 864 -15.75 -21.25 -27.93
N GLY A 865 -15.71 -19.92 -27.75
CA GLY A 865 -16.82 -19.08 -27.31
C GLY A 865 -16.73 -18.64 -25.85
N GLY A 866 -15.56 -18.80 -25.22
CA GLY A 866 -15.25 -18.33 -23.86
C GLY A 866 -16.16 -18.90 -22.78
N ILE A 867 -16.35 -18.13 -21.71
CA ILE A 867 -17.14 -18.55 -20.55
C ILE A 867 -18.62 -18.70 -20.88
N MET A 868 -19.16 -17.85 -21.75
CA MET A 868 -20.57 -17.92 -22.14
C MET A 868 -20.90 -19.21 -22.92
N ALA A 869 -19.95 -19.78 -23.66
CA ALA A 869 -20.15 -21.10 -24.26
C ALA A 869 -20.20 -22.23 -23.22
N ILE A 870 -19.37 -22.17 -22.17
CA ILE A 870 -19.39 -23.17 -21.08
C ILE A 870 -20.70 -23.08 -20.31
N LEU A 871 -21.09 -21.87 -19.91
CA LEU A 871 -22.37 -21.61 -19.24
C LEU A 871 -23.56 -22.04 -20.13
N GLY A 872 -23.51 -21.79 -21.43
CA GLY A 872 -24.52 -22.26 -22.38
C GLY A 872 -24.66 -23.78 -22.44
N GLU A 873 -23.55 -24.53 -22.42
CA GLU A 873 -23.62 -26.00 -22.35
C GLU A 873 -24.13 -26.49 -20.98
N LEU A 874 -23.83 -25.78 -19.89
CA LEU A 874 -24.37 -26.09 -18.56
C LEU A 874 -25.89 -25.81 -18.48
N ASP A 875 -26.39 -24.74 -19.11
CA ASP A 875 -27.82 -24.47 -19.24
C ASP A 875 -28.51 -25.59 -20.04
N ARG A 876 -27.93 -26.00 -21.18
CA ARG A 876 -28.42 -27.14 -21.98
C ARG A 876 -28.46 -28.44 -21.18
N ALA A 877 -27.55 -28.62 -20.22
CA ALA A 877 -27.51 -29.75 -19.31
C ALA A 877 -28.47 -29.60 -18.10
N GLY A 878 -29.17 -28.47 -17.97
CA GLY A 878 -30.06 -28.17 -16.83
C GLY A 878 -29.30 -27.96 -15.52
N LYS A 879 -28.06 -27.47 -15.59
CA LYS A 879 -27.14 -27.30 -14.45
C LYS A 879 -26.85 -25.84 -14.09
N LEU A 880 -27.49 -24.87 -14.76
CA LEU A 880 -27.23 -23.45 -14.57
C LEU A 880 -28.50 -22.71 -14.10
N HIS A 881 -28.34 -21.77 -13.16
CA HIS A 881 -29.39 -20.81 -12.82
C HIS A 881 -29.40 -19.65 -13.81
N ILE A 882 -30.42 -19.60 -14.67
CA ILE A 882 -30.50 -18.61 -15.75
C ILE A 882 -31.22 -17.31 -15.37
N ASP A 883 -31.82 -17.25 -14.17
CA ASP A 883 -32.60 -16.10 -13.69
C ASP A 883 -31.77 -15.04 -12.95
N VAL A 884 -30.48 -15.30 -12.70
CA VAL A 884 -29.60 -14.37 -11.98
C VAL A 884 -29.21 -13.17 -12.84
N PRO A 885 -29.18 -11.93 -12.31
CA PRO A 885 -28.79 -10.74 -13.07
C PRO A 885 -27.28 -10.66 -13.31
N THR A 886 -26.87 -9.90 -14.32
CA THR A 886 -25.47 -9.52 -14.53
C THR A 886 -25.33 -8.00 -14.70
N VAL A 887 -24.11 -7.48 -14.61
CA VAL A 887 -23.80 -6.06 -14.83
C VAL A 887 -24.13 -5.58 -16.25
N HIS A 888 -24.31 -6.50 -17.21
CA HIS A 888 -24.53 -6.19 -18.63
C HIS A 888 -25.84 -6.73 -19.21
N ALA A 889 -26.58 -7.57 -18.45
CA ALA A 889 -27.85 -8.13 -18.88
C ALA A 889 -28.81 -8.29 -17.68
N PRO A 890 -30.13 -8.10 -17.87
CA PRO A 890 -31.14 -8.33 -16.83
C PRO A 890 -31.16 -9.74 -16.25
N SER A 891 -30.74 -10.75 -17.02
CA SER A 891 -30.60 -12.13 -16.56
C SER A 891 -29.50 -12.88 -17.31
N MET A 892 -28.97 -13.96 -16.72
CA MET A 892 -28.01 -14.86 -17.36
C MET A 892 -28.60 -15.49 -18.63
N LYS A 893 -29.91 -15.76 -18.66
CA LYS A 893 -30.60 -16.21 -19.88
C LYS A 893 -30.42 -15.24 -21.05
N GLU A 894 -30.62 -13.94 -20.79
CA GLU A 894 -30.45 -12.89 -21.80
C GLU A 894 -28.99 -12.70 -22.17
N ALA A 895 -28.07 -12.83 -21.20
CA ALA A 895 -26.64 -12.85 -21.47
C ALA A 895 -26.26 -14.00 -22.44
N LEU A 896 -26.74 -15.22 -22.19
CA LEU A 896 -26.49 -16.38 -23.05
C LEU A 896 -27.08 -16.20 -24.45
N ALA A 897 -28.31 -15.67 -24.56
CA ALA A 897 -28.92 -15.42 -25.87
C ALA A 897 -28.07 -14.46 -26.74
N GLN A 898 -27.38 -13.50 -26.11
CA GLN A 898 -26.51 -12.56 -26.81
C GLN A 898 -25.09 -13.11 -27.07
N TRP A 899 -24.52 -13.84 -26.11
CA TRP A 899 -23.09 -14.14 -26.08
C TRP A 899 -22.70 -15.60 -26.27
N ASP A 900 -23.62 -16.56 -26.16
CA ASP A 900 -23.33 -17.96 -26.52
C ASP A 900 -23.26 -18.07 -28.05
N VAL A 901 -22.08 -18.44 -28.56
CA VAL A 901 -21.81 -18.60 -30.00
C VAL A 901 -22.70 -19.64 -30.71
N LYS A 902 -23.42 -20.49 -29.96
CA LYS A 902 -24.44 -21.40 -30.51
C LYS A 902 -25.84 -20.80 -30.61
N LEU A 903 -26.12 -19.73 -29.88
CA LEU A 903 -27.43 -19.07 -29.84
C LEU A 903 -27.44 -17.75 -30.62
N THR A 904 -26.33 -17.03 -30.60
CA THR A 904 -26.22 -15.69 -31.21
C THR A 904 -25.94 -15.76 -32.71
N ASP A 905 -26.67 -14.95 -33.48
CA ASP A 905 -26.41 -14.69 -34.89
C ASP A 905 -25.57 -13.41 -35.11
N ASP A 906 -25.16 -12.73 -34.02
CA ASP A 906 -24.36 -11.50 -34.11
C ASP A 906 -22.91 -11.81 -34.55
N GLU A 907 -22.58 -11.43 -35.78
CA GLU A 907 -21.25 -11.61 -36.35
C GLU A 907 -20.17 -10.82 -35.60
N ALA A 908 -20.50 -9.74 -34.89
CA ALA A 908 -19.54 -9.03 -34.05
C ALA A 908 -19.13 -9.87 -32.83
N VAL A 909 -20.07 -10.61 -32.24
CA VAL A 909 -19.81 -11.54 -31.13
C VAL A 909 -18.95 -12.71 -31.60
N LYS A 910 -19.28 -13.30 -32.76
CA LYS A 910 -18.46 -14.37 -33.35
C LYS A 910 -17.05 -13.87 -33.69
N THR A 911 -16.94 -12.66 -34.23
CA THR A 911 -15.65 -12.02 -34.54
C THR A 911 -14.84 -11.78 -33.28
N PHE A 912 -15.46 -11.30 -32.20
CA PHE A 912 -14.82 -11.10 -30.91
C PHE A 912 -14.18 -12.39 -30.40
N TYR A 913 -14.91 -13.51 -30.38
CA TYR A 913 -14.35 -14.81 -29.95
C TYR A 913 -13.30 -15.40 -30.90
N MET A 914 -13.15 -14.86 -32.11
CA MET A 914 -12.01 -15.20 -32.98
C MET A 914 -10.72 -14.45 -32.61
N ALA A 915 -10.71 -13.56 -31.62
CA ALA A 915 -9.49 -12.94 -31.11
C ALA A 915 -8.46 -14.01 -30.70
N GLY A 916 -7.26 -13.93 -31.26
CA GLY A 916 -6.21 -14.94 -31.10
C GLY A 916 -4.88 -14.36 -30.63
N PRO A 917 -3.94 -15.23 -30.22
CA PRO A 917 -2.58 -14.82 -29.89
C PRO A 917 -1.79 -14.46 -31.17
N ALA A 918 -0.82 -13.56 -31.06
CA ALA A 918 0.14 -13.29 -32.13
C ALA A 918 1.40 -14.16 -32.06
N GLY A 919 1.72 -14.69 -30.87
CA GLY A 919 2.96 -15.41 -30.60
C GLY A 919 4.20 -14.52 -30.62
N VAL A 920 4.04 -13.21 -30.38
CA VAL A 920 5.12 -12.21 -30.40
C VAL A 920 5.35 -11.70 -28.97
N PRO A 921 6.58 -11.79 -28.43
CA PRO A 921 6.86 -11.29 -27.09
C PRO A 921 6.61 -9.79 -26.95
N THR A 922 5.91 -9.38 -25.89
CA THR A 922 5.52 -7.98 -25.67
C THR A 922 4.97 -7.74 -24.26
N GLN A 923 5.35 -6.61 -23.64
CA GLN A 923 4.78 -6.15 -22.38
C GLN A 923 3.64 -5.11 -22.58
N THR A 924 3.31 -4.80 -23.83
CA THR A 924 2.33 -3.77 -24.19
C THR A 924 0.93 -4.39 -24.35
N ALA A 925 -0.05 -3.86 -23.64
CA ALA A 925 -1.46 -4.21 -23.83
C ALA A 925 -1.94 -3.84 -25.24
N PHE A 926 -2.88 -4.59 -25.80
CA PHE A 926 -3.53 -4.25 -27.09
C PHE A 926 -2.57 -4.13 -28.29
N SER A 927 -1.37 -4.69 -28.20
CA SER A 927 -0.30 -4.56 -29.20
C SER A 927 -0.57 -5.30 -30.51
N GLN A 928 -1.58 -6.17 -30.58
CA GLN A 928 -1.87 -7.01 -31.74
C GLN A 928 -3.38 -7.23 -31.93
N ASN A 929 -3.82 -7.64 -33.13
CA ASN A 929 -5.23 -7.88 -33.46
C ASN A 929 -5.43 -9.15 -34.33
N THR A 930 -4.56 -10.14 -34.14
CA THR A 930 -4.56 -11.42 -34.83
C THR A 930 -5.82 -12.22 -34.49
N ARG A 931 -6.42 -12.86 -35.49
CA ARG A 931 -7.61 -13.68 -35.31
C ARG A 931 -7.41 -15.10 -35.80
N TRP A 932 -8.09 -16.02 -35.12
CA TRP A 932 -8.29 -17.37 -35.62
C TRP A 932 -9.11 -17.35 -36.91
N PRO A 933 -8.85 -18.27 -37.86
CA PRO A 933 -9.61 -18.36 -39.09
C PRO A 933 -11.04 -18.86 -38.88
N SER A 934 -11.32 -19.50 -37.74
CA SER A 934 -12.63 -20.00 -37.36
C SER A 934 -12.73 -20.22 -35.85
N LEU A 935 -13.97 -20.20 -35.33
CA LEU A 935 -14.29 -20.61 -33.96
C LEU A 935 -14.15 -22.13 -33.77
N ASP A 936 -13.90 -22.55 -32.53
CA ASP A 936 -13.99 -23.96 -32.12
C ASP A 936 -15.42 -24.26 -31.60
N THR A 937 -16.28 -24.70 -32.52
CA THR A 937 -17.67 -25.07 -32.21
C THR A 937 -17.87 -26.59 -32.09
N ASP A 938 -16.79 -27.38 -32.12
CA ASP A 938 -16.85 -28.83 -31.96
C ASP A 938 -17.12 -29.16 -30.49
N ARG A 939 -18.35 -29.59 -30.20
CA ARG A 939 -18.79 -29.97 -28.84
C ARG A 939 -18.56 -31.45 -28.52
N ALA A 940 -17.99 -32.24 -29.42
CA ALA A 940 -17.61 -33.62 -29.15
C ALA A 940 -16.14 -33.73 -28.76
N GLU A 941 -15.24 -33.16 -29.57
CA GLU A 941 -13.78 -33.32 -29.40
C GLU A 941 -13.00 -32.01 -29.23
N GLY A 942 -13.69 -30.87 -29.31
CA GLY A 942 -13.11 -29.53 -29.15
C GLY A 942 -12.73 -29.17 -27.71
N CYS A 943 -12.36 -27.91 -27.51
CA CYS A 943 -11.91 -27.36 -26.22
C CYS A 943 -13.04 -27.37 -25.16
N ILE A 944 -14.26 -27.01 -25.58
CA ILE A 944 -15.48 -27.04 -24.77
C ILE A 944 -16.41 -28.12 -25.34
N ARG A 945 -16.84 -29.07 -24.51
CA ARG A 945 -17.68 -30.21 -24.92
C ARG A 945 -19.12 -30.07 -24.43
N SER A 946 -20.06 -30.77 -25.08
CA SER A 946 -21.42 -30.92 -24.58
C SER A 946 -21.48 -31.92 -23.42
N TYR A 947 -22.63 -31.99 -22.75
CA TYR A 947 -22.84 -32.94 -21.65
C TYR A 947 -22.63 -34.40 -22.06
N GLU A 948 -23.08 -34.79 -23.25
CA GLU A 948 -22.97 -36.16 -23.75
C GLU A 948 -21.52 -36.60 -23.97
N HIS A 949 -20.66 -35.64 -24.34
CA HIS A 949 -19.25 -35.83 -24.65
C HIS A 949 -18.32 -35.28 -23.56
N ALA A 950 -18.85 -34.94 -22.38
CA ALA A 950 -18.09 -34.43 -21.26
C ALA A 950 -16.92 -35.37 -20.91
N PHE A 951 -15.79 -34.80 -20.49
CA PHE A 951 -14.62 -35.58 -20.07
C PHE A 951 -14.94 -36.50 -18.90
N SER A 952 -15.83 -36.02 -18.02
CA SER A 952 -16.43 -36.79 -16.93
C SER A 952 -17.82 -36.23 -16.66
N LYS A 953 -18.76 -37.11 -16.28
CA LYS A 953 -20.10 -36.70 -15.83
C LYS A 953 -20.14 -36.28 -14.36
N GLU A 954 -19.08 -36.59 -13.64
CA GLU A 954 -18.81 -36.13 -12.29
C GLU A 954 -17.69 -35.09 -12.34
N GLY A 955 -17.82 -34.01 -11.57
CA GLY A 955 -17.08 -32.77 -11.76
C GLY A 955 -15.57 -32.85 -11.63
N GLY A 956 -14.88 -31.82 -12.09
CA GLY A 956 -13.40 -31.72 -12.08
C GLY A 956 -12.76 -31.38 -10.73
N LEU A 957 -13.57 -31.23 -9.67
CA LEU A 957 -13.17 -30.99 -8.29
C LEU A 957 -13.95 -31.94 -7.37
N ALA A 958 -13.42 -32.26 -6.20
CA ALA A 958 -14.14 -33.01 -5.16
C ALA A 958 -13.76 -32.53 -3.76
N VAL A 959 -14.72 -32.61 -2.85
CA VAL A 959 -14.53 -32.39 -1.41
C VAL A 959 -14.50 -33.75 -0.71
N LEU A 960 -13.41 -34.06 0.01
CA LEU A 960 -13.30 -35.30 0.78
C LEU A 960 -13.44 -34.98 2.27
N THR A 961 -14.06 -35.87 3.02
CA THR A 961 -14.22 -35.77 4.48
C THR A 961 -13.88 -37.10 5.13
N GLY A 962 -13.32 -37.09 6.33
CA GLY A 962 -13.07 -38.31 7.09
C GLY A 962 -12.30 -38.02 8.37
N ASN A 963 -11.78 -39.04 9.04
CA ASN A 963 -11.19 -38.86 10.36
C ASN A 963 -9.93 -37.98 10.36
N ILE A 964 -9.21 -37.87 9.23
CA ILE A 964 -8.04 -37.00 9.08
C ILE A 964 -8.42 -35.55 8.72
N ALA A 965 -9.55 -35.35 8.03
CA ALA A 965 -10.05 -34.07 7.51
C ALA A 965 -11.53 -33.90 7.88
N LEU A 966 -11.79 -33.61 9.16
CA LEU A 966 -13.15 -33.56 9.72
C LEU A 966 -14.03 -32.47 9.07
N ASP A 967 -13.44 -31.30 8.81
CA ASP A 967 -14.12 -30.17 8.18
C ASP A 967 -13.95 -30.17 6.65
N GLY A 968 -13.21 -31.16 6.15
CA GLY A 968 -13.02 -31.44 4.73
C GLY A 968 -11.65 -31.05 4.18
N CYS A 969 -11.38 -31.52 2.96
CA CYS A 969 -10.25 -31.15 2.12
C CYS A 969 -10.64 -31.20 0.64
N VAL A 970 -9.82 -30.64 -0.24
CA VAL A 970 -10.17 -30.49 -1.67
C VAL A 970 -9.15 -31.21 -2.55
N VAL A 971 -9.65 -31.90 -3.58
CA VAL A 971 -8.85 -32.54 -4.63
C VAL A 971 -9.37 -32.15 -6.01
N LYS A 972 -8.45 -31.98 -6.95
CA LYS A 972 -8.75 -31.68 -8.36
C LYS A 972 -8.85 -32.96 -9.19
N THR A 973 -10.02 -33.60 -9.18
CA THR A 973 -10.28 -34.87 -9.88
C THR A 973 -10.01 -34.80 -11.39
N ALA A 974 -10.17 -33.62 -12.01
CA ALA A 974 -9.86 -33.42 -13.43
C ALA A 974 -8.41 -33.79 -13.81
N GLY A 975 -7.48 -33.67 -12.86
CA GLY A 975 -6.07 -33.98 -13.03
C GLY A 975 -5.64 -35.33 -12.45
N VAL A 976 -6.57 -36.13 -11.90
CA VAL A 976 -6.28 -37.44 -11.29
C VAL A 976 -6.52 -38.54 -12.33
N ASP A 977 -5.66 -39.55 -12.34
CA ASP A 977 -5.84 -40.74 -13.16
C ASP A 977 -6.90 -41.66 -12.53
N GLU A 978 -7.83 -42.19 -13.32
CA GLU A 978 -8.91 -43.05 -12.81
C GLU A 978 -8.41 -44.26 -12.04
N SER A 979 -7.22 -44.78 -12.38
CA SER A 979 -6.61 -45.93 -11.69
C SER A 979 -6.26 -45.68 -10.22
N ILE A 980 -6.18 -44.42 -9.80
CA ILE A 980 -5.84 -44.01 -8.42
C ILE A 980 -6.94 -43.19 -7.75
N HIS A 981 -8.18 -43.28 -8.25
CA HIS A 981 -9.36 -42.70 -7.57
C HIS A 981 -9.59 -43.30 -6.19
N VAL A 982 -9.17 -44.56 -5.98
CA VAL A 982 -9.06 -45.18 -4.67
C VAL A 982 -7.58 -45.51 -4.46
N PHE A 983 -6.97 -44.91 -3.44
CA PHE A 983 -5.55 -45.06 -3.16
C PHE A 983 -5.34 -45.37 -1.68
N GLU A 984 -4.56 -46.40 -1.38
CA GLU A 984 -4.15 -46.73 -0.02
C GLU A 984 -2.62 -46.82 0.04
N GLY A 985 -2.02 -46.03 0.93
CA GLY A 985 -0.57 -45.90 1.01
C GLY A 985 -0.06 -45.70 2.44
N SER A 986 1.24 -45.85 2.62
CA SER A 986 1.91 -45.57 3.91
C SER A 986 2.19 -44.08 4.04
N ALA A 987 1.92 -43.49 5.21
CA ALA A 987 2.20 -42.08 5.47
C ALA A 987 3.72 -41.82 5.51
N HIS A 988 4.17 -40.84 4.72
CA HIS A 988 5.50 -40.23 4.79
C HIS A 988 5.34 -38.77 5.24
N VAL A 989 5.50 -38.53 6.54
CA VAL A 989 5.20 -37.27 7.21
C VAL A 989 6.41 -36.34 7.19
N VAL A 990 6.18 -35.11 6.76
CA VAL A 990 7.12 -33.99 6.75
C VAL A 990 6.41 -32.72 7.28
N GLU A 991 7.15 -31.80 7.86
CA GLU A 991 6.62 -30.61 8.55
C GLU A 991 6.90 -29.30 7.83
N SER A 992 7.41 -29.40 6.60
CA SER A 992 7.60 -28.28 5.69
C SER A 992 7.64 -28.71 4.22
N GLN A 993 7.33 -27.78 3.32
CA GLN A 993 7.58 -27.96 1.89
C GLN A 993 9.05 -28.31 1.61
N ASP A 994 10.00 -27.64 2.27
CA ASP A 994 11.44 -27.79 2.00
C ASP A 994 11.90 -29.22 2.33
N GLU A 995 11.44 -29.77 3.45
CA GLU A 995 11.67 -31.17 3.83
C GLU A 995 10.99 -32.15 2.85
N ALA A 996 9.77 -31.83 2.37
CA ALA A 996 9.09 -32.64 1.36
C ALA A 996 9.91 -32.71 0.06
N VAL A 997 10.39 -31.55 -0.40
CA VAL A 997 11.24 -31.41 -1.59
C VAL A 997 12.54 -32.22 -1.41
N GLU A 998 13.23 -32.04 -0.28
CA GLU A 998 14.45 -32.77 0.03
C GLU A 998 14.22 -34.29 0.00
N HIS A 999 13.16 -34.77 0.65
CA HIS A 999 12.84 -36.19 0.72
C HIS A 999 12.46 -36.77 -0.65
N ILE A 1000 11.77 -36.01 -1.51
CA ILE A 1000 11.44 -36.43 -2.87
C ILE A 1000 12.70 -36.50 -3.74
N LEU A 1001 13.54 -35.46 -3.70
CA LEU A 1001 14.73 -35.38 -4.55
C LEU A 1001 15.82 -36.39 -4.15
N ASN A 1002 15.96 -36.66 -2.85
CA ASN A 1002 16.90 -37.66 -2.30
C ASN A 1002 16.34 -39.10 -2.27
N ASP A 1003 15.27 -39.36 -3.03
CA ASP A 1003 14.65 -40.69 -3.18
C ASP A 1003 14.23 -41.32 -1.84
N GLN A 1004 13.88 -40.53 -0.82
CA GLN A 1004 13.35 -41.06 0.43
C GLN A 1004 11.86 -41.42 0.31
N VAL A 1005 11.11 -40.66 -0.50
CA VAL A 1005 9.73 -40.99 -0.89
C VAL A 1005 9.72 -42.15 -1.89
N LYS A 1006 8.87 -43.15 -1.66
CA LYS A 1006 8.76 -44.36 -2.47
C LYS A 1006 7.37 -44.51 -3.09
N ALA A 1007 7.30 -45.27 -4.18
CA ALA A 1007 6.02 -45.67 -4.78
C ALA A 1007 5.12 -46.34 -3.73
N GLY A 1008 3.86 -45.92 -3.65
CA GLY A 1008 2.88 -46.34 -2.65
C GLY A 1008 2.82 -45.44 -1.40
N ASP A 1009 3.66 -44.40 -1.30
CA ASP A 1009 3.60 -43.46 -0.18
C ASP A 1009 2.50 -42.40 -0.34
N VAL A 1010 1.93 -41.99 0.80
CA VAL A 1010 1.15 -40.76 0.95
C VAL A 1010 2.03 -39.74 1.67
N VAL A 1011 2.57 -38.78 0.92
CA VAL A 1011 3.41 -37.72 1.48
C VAL A 1011 2.52 -36.68 2.16
N ILE A 1012 2.65 -36.57 3.48
CA ILE A 1012 1.85 -35.66 4.31
C ILE A 1012 2.72 -34.47 4.69
N VAL A 1013 2.42 -33.30 4.13
CA VAL A 1013 3.08 -32.03 4.45
C VAL A 1013 2.18 -31.25 5.40
N ARG A 1014 2.55 -31.20 6.68
CA ARG A 1014 1.73 -30.54 7.73
C ARG A 1014 2.38 -29.26 8.27
N TYR A 1015 1.59 -28.49 9.01
CA TYR A 1015 1.98 -27.15 9.49
C TYR A 1015 2.24 -26.16 8.35
N GLU A 1016 1.54 -26.33 7.23
CA GLU A 1016 1.54 -25.40 6.09
C GLU A 1016 0.19 -24.70 5.92
N GLY A 1017 -0.75 -24.90 6.84
CA GLY A 1017 -2.06 -24.25 6.87
C GLY A 1017 -2.03 -22.75 7.18
N PRO A 1018 -3.21 -22.09 7.29
CA PRO A 1018 -3.31 -20.66 7.54
C PRO A 1018 -2.50 -20.17 8.74
N LYS A 1019 -2.57 -20.87 9.88
CA LYS A 1019 -1.81 -20.55 11.10
C LYS A 1019 -0.45 -21.23 11.12
N GLY A 1020 -0.37 -22.46 10.63
CA GLY A 1020 0.82 -23.30 10.68
C GLY A 1020 1.95 -22.80 9.80
N GLY A 1021 1.65 -22.35 8.58
CA GLY A 1021 2.63 -21.86 7.60
C GLY A 1021 3.56 -20.78 8.19
N PRO A 1022 3.01 -19.65 8.69
CA PRO A 1022 1.66 -19.10 8.48
C PRO A 1022 1.46 -18.56 7.06
N GLY A 1023 0.21 -18.32 6.65
CA GLY A 1023 -0.12 -17.78 5.32
C GLY A 1023 -0.57 -18.82 4.31
N MET A 1024 -0.76 -20.08 4.73
CA MET A 1024 -1.26 -21.17 3.89
C MET A 1024 -0.55 -21.24 2.54
N GLN A 1025 0.77 -21.48 2.54
CA GLN A 1025 1.58 -21.34 1.33
C GLN A 1025 1.12 -22.26 0.20
N GLU A 1026 1.29 -21.80 -1.05
CA GLU A 1026 0.97 -22.57 -2.25
C GLU A 1026 2.18 -23.39 -2.68
N MET A 1027 2.06 -24.70 -2.57
CA MET A 1027 3.14 -25.62 -2.87
C MET A 1027 3.03 -26.16 -4.30
N LEU A 1028 4.06 -25.93 -5.10
CA LEU A 1028 4.18 -26.46 -6.47
C LEU A 1028 5.42 -27.35 -6.66
N TYR A 1029 6.46 -27.17 -5.85
CA TYR A 1029 7.67 -27.99 -5.98
C TYR A 1029 7.47 -29.46 -5.61
N PRO A 1030 6.82 -29.84 -4.49
CA PRO A 1030 6.61 -31.26 -4.19
C PRO A 1030 5.85 -32.00 -5.31
N THR A 1031 4.85 -31.35 -5.90
CA THR A 1031 4.03 -31.95 -6.96
C THR A 1031 4.82 -32.07 -8.27
N SER A 1032 5.59 -31.03 -8.62
CA SER A 1032 6.44 -31.01 -9.82
C SER A 1032 7.57 -32.04 -9.73
N TYR A 1033 8.19 -32.19 -8.56
CA TYR A 1033 9.30 -33.12 -8.36
C TYR A 1033 8.85 -34.58 -8.24
N LEU A 1034 7.65 -34.86 -7.71
CA LEU A 1034 7.07 -36.20 -7.84
C LEU A 1034 6.87 -36.57 -9.31
N LYS A 1035 6.43 -35.62 -10.14
CA LYS A 1035 6.26 -35.84 -11.57
C LYS A 1035 7.59 -36.06 -12.28
N SER A 1036 8.63 -35.27 -11.98
CA SER A 1036 9.96 -35.45 -12.57
C SER A 1036 10.61 -36.78 -12.17
N LYS A 1037 10.38 -37.24 -10.93
CA LYS A 1037 10.78 -38.57 -10.44
C LYS A 1037 9.90 -39.72 -10.95
N SER A 1038 8.92 -39.45 -11.82
CA SER A 1038 7.95 -40.43 -12.33
C SER A 1038 7.09 -41.12 -11.26
N LEU A 1039 6.92 -40.50 -10.09
CA LEU A 1039 6.12 -41.00 -8.97
C LEU A 1039 4.70 -40.41 -8.93
N GLY A 1040 4.35 -39.51 -9.85
CA GLY A 1040 3.07 -38.78 -9.82
C GLY A 1040 1.79 -39.63 -9.92
N LYS A 1041 1.89 -40.88 -10.39
CA LYS A 1041 0.78 -41.87 -10.37
C LYS A 1041 0.91 -42.91 -9.26
N ASP A 1042 2.06 -42.98 -8.60
CA ASP A 1042 2.37 -44.01 -7.62
C ASP A 1042 2.30 -43.48 -6.18
N CYS A 1043 2.28 -42.16 -6.00
CA CYS A 1043 2.22 -41.49 -4.71
C CYS A 1043 1.04 -40.52 -4.63
N ALA A 1044 0.60 -40.24 -3.41
CA ALA A 1044 -0.36 -39.18 -3.11
C ALA A 1044 0.29 -38.07 -2.28
N LEU A 1045 -0.23 -36.86 -2.38
CA LEU A 1045 0.16 -35.71 -1.56
C LEU A 1045 -1.04 -35.22 -0.75
N LEU A 1046 -0.84 -35.02 0.55
CA LEU A 1046 -1.84 -34.45 1.46
C LEU A 1046 -1.23 -33.30 2.27
N THR A 1047 -1.94 -32.19 2.39
CA THR A 1047 -1.49 -31.05 3.19
C THR A 1047 -2.63 -30.25 3.81
N ASP A 1048 -2.34 -29.59 4.94
CA ASP A 1048 -3.17 -28.52 5.51
C ASP A 1048 -2.94 -27.16 4.82
N GLY A 1049 -1.89 -27.03 3.99
CA GLY A 1049 -1.65 -25.90 3.08
C GLY A 1049 -2.42 -26.00 1.76
N ARG A 1050 -1.87 -25.42 0.69
CA ARG A 1050 -2.47 -25.40 -0.66
C ARG A 1050 -1.52 -26.04 -1.67
N PHE A 1051 -2.07 -26.69 -2.68
CA PHE A 1051 -1.32 -27.03 -3.88
C PHE A 1051 -1.68 -26.06 -5.00
N SER A 1052 -0.72 -25.77 -5.88
CA SER A 1052 -0.98 -24.82 -6.94
C SER A 1052 -2.03 -25.30 -7.94
N GLY A 1053 -2.77 -24.36 -8.53
CA GLY A 1053 -3.68 -24.62 -9.64
C GLY A 1053 -3.00 -25.30 -10.84
N GLY A 1054 -1.66 -25.20 -10.93
CA GLY A 1054 -0.76 -25.90 -11.85
C GLY A 1054 -0.55 -27.40 -11.59
N THR A 1055 -1.08 -27.93 -10.50
CA THR A 1055 -0.85 -29.32 -10.08
C THR A 1055 -1.72 -30.32 -10.85
N SER A 1056 -1.15 -31.50 -11.12
CA SER A 1056 -1.82 -32.70 -11.65
C SER A 1056 -1.47 -33.91 -10.78
N GLY A 1057 -2.30 -34.96 -10.76
CA GLY A 1057 -2.13 -36.13 -9.91
C GLY A 1057 -2.93 -36.03 -8.61
N LEU A 1058 -2.73 -37.01 -7.70
CA LEU A 1058 -3.48 -37.11 -6.45
C LEU A 1058 -2.93 -36.16 -5.37
N SER A 1059 -3.19 -34.86 -5.54
CA SER A 1059 -2.73 -33.79 -4.64
C SER A 1059 -3.92 -33.16 -3.92
N ILE A 1060 -3.95 -33.30 -2.60
CA ILE A 1060 -5.09 -32.99 -1.74
C ILE A 1060 -4.68 -31.88 -0.77
N GLY A 1061 -5.28 -30.71 -0.92
CA GLY A 1061 -5.01 -29.53 -0.09
C GLY A 1061 -6.15 -29.20 0.86
N HIS A 1062 -5.95 -28.17 1.67
CA HIS A 1062 -6.96 -27.58 2.54
C HIS A 1062 -7.46 -28.54 3.63
N CYS A 1063 -6.64 -29.50 4.06
CA CYS A 1063 -7.01 -30.41 5.14
C CYS A 1063 -7.38 -29.61 6.40
N SER A 1064 -8.67 -29.70 6.76
CA SER A 1064 -9.28 -28.90 7.82
C SER A 1064 -9.88 -29.81 8.90
N PRO A 1065 -9.68 -29.52 10.19
CA PRO A 1065 -8.79 -28.48 10.73
C PRO A 1065 -7.31 -28.70 10.39
N GLU A 1066 -6.53 -27.62 10.27
CA GLU A 1066 -5.08 -27.70 10.05
C GLU A 1066 -4.33 -28.25 11.27
N ALA A 1067 -3.08 -28.71 11.10
CA ALA A 1067 -2.28 -29.24 12.21
C ALA A 1067 -2.08 -28.21 13.33
N ALA A 1068 -1.77 -26.95 13.01
CA ALA A 1068 -1.56 -25.90 14.01
C ALA A 1068 -2.83 -25.56 14.83
N ALA A 1069 -4.02 -25.91 14.31
CA ALA A 1069 -5.30 -25.72 14.97
C ALA A 1069 -5.82 -27.00 15.67
N GLY A 1070 -5.00 -28.05 15.75
CA GLY A 1070 -5.38 -29.31 16.38
C GLY A 1070 -5.98 -30.35 15.44
N GLY A 1071 -5.81 -30.20 14.14
CA GLY A 1071 -6.26 -31.17 13.13
C GLY A 1071 -5.69 -32.57 13.32
N ALA A 1072 -6.46 -33.59 12.90
CA ALA A 1072 -6.01 -34.98 12.96
C ALA A 1072 -4.81 -35.26 12.03
N ILE A 1073 -4.61 -34.47 10.96
CA ILE A 1073 -3.38 -34.46 10.15
C ILE A 1073 -2.10 -34.25 10.99
N GLY A 1074 -2.19 -33.51 12.10
CA GLY A 1074 -1.08 -33.33 13.05
C GLY A 1074 -0.76 -34.55 13.92
N LEU A 1075 -1.63 -35.58 13.92
CA LEU A 1075 -1.49 -36.80 14.73
C LEU A 1075 -0.94 -38.00 13.93
N VAL A 1076 -0.85 -37.87 12.61
CA VAL A 1076 -0.32 -38.92 11.74
C VAL A 1076 1.19 -39.10 12.00
N ARG A 1077 1.63 -40.36 11.97
CA ARG A 1077 3.03 -40.79 12.12
C ARG A 1077 3.47 -41.54 10.87
N ASN A 1078 4.78 -41.54 10.63
CA ASN A 1078 5.38 -42.32 9.55
C ASN A 1078 4.97 -43.79 9.62
N GLY A 1079 4.52 -44.34 8.48
CA GLY A 1079 4.06 -45.72 8.35
C GLY A 1079 2.59 -45.99 8.66
N ASP A 1080 1.84 -45.02 9.22
CA ASP A 1080 0.38 -45.15 9.34
C ASP A 1080 -0.24 -45.34 7.94
N LYS A 1081 -1.31 -46.14 7.82
CA LYS A 1081 -1.99 -46.32 6.53
C LYS A 1081 -3.01 -45.22 6.30
N ILE A 1082 -2.98 -44.59 5.13
CA ILE A 1082 -3.94 -43.59 4.69
C ILE A 1082 -4.74 -44.16 3.53
N ARG A 1083 -6.06 -44.05 3.59
CA ARG A 1083 -6.98 -44.44 2.53
C ARG A 1083 -7.69 -43.20 1.99
N ILE A 1084 -7.56 -42.99 0.68
CA ILE A 1084 -8.22 -41.94 -0.09
C ILE A 1084 -9.22 -42.61 -1.03
N ASP A 1085 -10.48 -42.21 -0.98
CA ASP A 1085 -11.56 -42.76 -1.80
C ASP A 1085 -12.40 -41.61 -2.36
N ILE A 1086 -12.01 -41.15 -3.55
CA ILE A 1086 -12.66 -40.03 -4.25
C ILE A 1086 -14.13 -40.36 -4.59
N PRO A 1087 -14.49 -41.55 -5.11
CA PRO A 1087 -15.88 -41.89 -5.40
C PRO A 1087 -16.79 -41.80 -4.17
N ASN A 1088 -16.32 -42.28 -3.01
CA ASN A 1088 -17.09 -42.24 -1.76
C ASN A 1088 -16.95 -40.92 -0.98
N ARG A 1089 -16.09 -39.99 -1.44
CA ARG A 1089 -15.73 -38.73 -0.76
C ARG A 1089 -15.14 -38.92 0.65
N THR A 1090 -14.35 -39.98 0.84
CA THR A 1090 -13.71 -40.27 2.12
C THR A 1090 -12.20 -40.17 2.09
N ILE A 1091 -11.61 -39.72 3.20
CA ILE A 1091 -10.17 -39.72 3.42
C ILE A 1091 -9.89 -40.04 4.89
N ASP A 1092 -9.19 -41.13 5.15
CA ASP A 1092 -9.03 -41.65 6.51
C ASP A 1092 -7.60 -42.12 6.79
N VAL A 1093 -7.14 -41.89 8.02
CA VAL A 1093 -6.00 -42.59 8.61
C VAL A 1093 -6.51 -43.85 9.30
N LEU A 1094 -6.01 -45.02 8.89
CA LEU A 1094 -6.43 -46.33 9.37
C LEU A 1094 -5.75 -46.67 10.71
N VAL A 1095 -6.01 -45.85 11.72
CA VAL A 1095 -5.57 -45.99 13.10
C VAL A 1095 -6.82 -46.01 13.98
N ALA A 1096 -6.82 -46.84 15.03
CA ALA A 1096 -7.95 -46.94 15.94
C ALA A 1096 -8.21 -45.62 16.70
N ASP A 1097 -9.48 -45.32 16.97
CA ASP A 1097 -9.91 -44.05 17.58
C ASP A 1097 -9.30 -43.82 18.97
N ASP A 1098 -9.09 -44.88 19.75
CA ASP A 1098 -8.45 -44.83 21.06
C ASP A 1098 -6.97 -44.45 20.97
N GLU A 1099 -6.25 -44.97 19.97
CA GLU A 1099 -4.87 -44.56 19.68
C GLU A 1099 -4.83 -43.10 19.18
N LEU A 1100 -5.75 -42.66 18.30
CA LEU A 1100 -5.80 -41.26 17.88
C LEU A 1100 -6.10 -40.31 19.06
N ALA A 1101 -7.00 -40.69 19.96
CA ALA A 1101 -7.27 -39.93 21.18
C ALA A 1101 -6.04 -39.84 22.08
N ARG A 1102 -5.32 -40.95 22.27
CA ARG A 1102 -4.06 -40.98 23.03
C ARG A 1102 -3.00 -40.07 22.40
N ARG A 1103 -2.81 -40.13 21.09
CA ARG A 1103 -1.88 -39.25 20.35
C ARG A 1103 -2.26 -37.77 20.48
N ARG A 1104 -3.56 -37.47 20.52
CA ARG A 1104 -4.06 -36.10 20.71
C ARG A 1104 -3.72 -35.56 22.09
N GLU A 1105 -3.87 -36.34 23.14
CA GLU A 1105 -3.43 -35.96 24.49
C GLU A 1105 -1.92 -35.70 24.54
N GLU A 1106 -1.12 -36.59 23.94
CA GLU A 1106 0.33 -36.41 23.82
C GLU A 1106 0.70 -35.12 23.07
N GLN A 1107 0.00 -34.82 21.97
CA GLN A 1107 0.28 -33.63 21.15
C GLN A 1107 -0.18 -32.34 21.83
N ASN A 1108 -1.33 -32.35 22.51
CA ASN A 1108 -1.80 -31.21 23.31
C ASN A 1108 -0.78 -30.83 24.38
N ALA A 1109 -0.13 -31.81 25.03
CA ALA A 1109 0.92 -31.56 26.01
C ALA A 1109 2.21 -30.99 25.39
N LYS A 1110 2.55 -31.36 24.15
CA LYS A 1110 3.71 -30.83 23.41
C LYS A 1110 3.46 -29.45 22.76
N GLY A 1111 2.20 -29.14 22.47
CA GLY A 1111 1.77 -27.99 21.69
C GLY A 1111 1.69 -28.28 20.19
N TRP A 1112 0.87 -27.52 19.47
CA TRP A 1112 0.60 -27.70 18.04
C TRP A 1112 1.55 -26.86 17.18
N LYS A 1113 2.78 -27.36 17.01
CA LYS A 1113 3.85 -26.73 16.25
C LYS A 1113 4.80 -27.79 15.67
N PRO A 1114 5.59 -27.46 14.63
CA PRO A 1114 6.65 -28.35 14.14
C PRO A 1114 7.59 -28.80 15.26
N ALA A 1115 8.03 -30.05 15.20
CA ALA A 1115 8.97 -30.66 16.12
C ALA A 1115 10.36 -30.02 16.05
N ASN A 1116 10.80 -29.69 14.84
CA ASN A 1116 12.06 -29.00 14.59
C ASN A 1116 11.84 -27.51 14.27
N PRO A 1117 12.73 -26.60 14.70
CA PRO A 1117 12.69 -25.21 14.26
C PRO A 1117 12.84 -25.13 12.73
N ARG A 1118 11.98 -24.34 12.08
CA ARG A 1118 12.07 -24.06 10.65
C ARG A 1118 12.81 -22.72 10.44
N PRO A 1119 13.77 -22.63 9.50
CA PRO A 1119 14.53 -21.41 9.24
C PRO A 1119 13.71 -20.36 8.46
N ARG A 1120 12.50 -20.02 8.91
CA ARG A 1120 11.57 -19.08 8.24
C ARG A 1120 11.53 -17.74 8.92
N LYS A 1121 11.49 -16.65 8.14
CA LYS A 1121 11.33 -15.29 8.64
C LYS A 1121 9.85 -14.91 8.79
N VAL A 1122 9.29 -15.16 9.99
CA VAL A 1122 7.89 -14.81 10.30
C VAL A 1122 7.81 -13.40 10.89
N SER A 1123 7.42 -12.43 10.05
CA SER A 1123 7.25 -11.01 10.41
C SER A 1123 6.05 -10.75 11.33
N ALA A 1124 5.96 -9.53 11.89
CA ALA A 1124 4.80 -9.09 12.67
C ALA A 1124 3.48 -9.16 11.87
N ALA A 1125 3.52 -8.84 10.57
CA ALA A 1125 2.35 -8.92 9.69
C ALA A 1125 1.82 -10.35 9.56
N LEU A 1126 2.71 -11.33 9.35
CA LEU A 1126 2.33 -12.74 9.28
C LEU A 1126 1.81 -13.28 10.62
N LYS A 1127 2.36 -12.80 11.75
CA LYS A 1127 1.84 -13.12 13.09
C LYS A 1127 0.43 -12.56 13.31
N ALA A 1128 0.17 -11.33 12.85
CA ALA A 1128 -1.16 -10.73 12.91
C ALA A 1128 -2.18 -11.52 12.07
N TYR A 1129 -1.80 -11.91 10.85
CA TYR A 1129 -2.59 -12.81 10.01
C TYR A 1129 -2.89 -14.13 10.74
N ALA A 1130 -1.86 -14.84 11.23
CA ALA A 1130 -2.03 -16.12 11.91
C ALA A 1130 -2.91 -16.04 13.17
N LYS A 1131 -2.89 -14.91 13.88
CA LYS A 1131 -3.74 -14.69 15.06
C LYS A 1131 -5.21 -14.54 14.70
N LEU A 1132 -5.51 -13.85 13.59
CA LEU A 1132 -6.87 -13.52 13.19
C LEU A 1132 -7.47 -14.53 12.21
N VAL A 1133 -6.68 -15.35 11.53
CA VAL A 1133 -7.19 -16.18 10.44
C VAL A 1133 -8.05 -17.37 10.91
N MET A 1134 -9.12 -17.66 10.17
CA MET A 1134 -9.96 -18.85 10.30
C MET A 1134 -9.41 -20.04 9.51
N SER A 1135 -10.04 -21.20 9.68
CA SER A 1135 -9.70 -22.41 8.93
C SER A 1135 -10.03 -22.31 7.43
N ALA A 1136 -9.40 -23.15 6.61
CA ALA A 1136 -9.52 -23.13 5.16
C ALA A 1136 -10.94 -23.50 4.66
N ASP A 1137 -11.65 -24.39 5.35
CA ASP A 1137 -13.07 -24.70 5.11
C ASP A 1137 -14.00 -23.48 5.28
N LYS A 1138 -13.52 -22.41 5.92
CA LYS A 1138 -14.21 -21.14 6.12
C LYS A 1138 -13.66 -20.02 5.22
N GLY A 1139 -12.86 -20.39 4.22
CA GLY A 1139 -12.23 -19.45 3.29
C GLY A 1139 -10.95 -18.78 3.81
N ALA A 1140 -10.43 -19.19 4.97
CA ALA A 1140 -9.28 -18.57 5.63
C ALA A 1140 -9.39 -17.03 5.72
N VAL A 1141 -10.59 -16.52 6.00
CA VAL A 1141 -10.81 -15.09 6.29
C VAL A 1141 -10.48 -14.78 7.74
N ARG A 1142 -10.50 -13.50 8.12
CA ARG A 1142 -10.34 -13.10 9.52
C ARG A 1142 -11.55 -13.49 10.38
N ASP A 1143 -11.25 -13.91 11.60
CA ASP A 1143 -12.20 -14.20 12.65
C ASP A 1143 -12.60 -12.90 13.35
N LEU A 1144 -13.75 -12.36 12.94
CA LEU A 1144 -14.27 -11.11 13.50
C LEU A 1144 -14.63 -11.23 14.99
N SER A 1145 -14.88 -12.45 15.50
CA SER A 1145 -15.19 -12.65 16.92
C SER A 1145 -14.01 -12.33 17.86
N LEU A 1146 -12.81 -12.19 17.31
CA LEU A 1146 -11.61 -11.77 18.04
C LEU A 1146 -11.44 -10.24 18.10
N LEU A 1147 -12.34 -9.48 17.48
CA LEU A 1147 -12.29 -8.00 17.42
C LEU A 1147 -13.30 -7.32 18.36
N ASP A 1148 -14.31 -8.05 18.84
CA ASP A 1148 -15.34 -7.51 19.73
C ASP A 1148 -14.82 -7.52 21.19
N ASP A 1149 -14.41 -6.34 21.68
CA ASP A 1149 -14.15 -6.00 23.10
C ASP A 1149 -14.66 -4.57 23.41
#